data_AF-A0A1Q7KC81-F1
#
_entry.id   AF-A0A1Q7KC81-F1
#
_cell.length_a   1.000
_cell.length_b   1.000
_cell.length_c   1.000
_cell.angle_alpha   90.00
_cell.angle_beta   90.00
_cell.angle_gamma   90.00
#
_symmetry.space_group_name_H-M   'P 1'
#
loop_
_entity.id
_entity.type
_entity.pdbx_description
1 polymer ?
#
loop_
_entity_poly.entity_id
_entity_poly.type
_entity_poly.pdbx_seq_one_letter_code
_entity_poly.pdbx_strand_id
1 'polypeptide(L)'
;MRLQRTTSAFIASVCLVAGSRAFAQTADSGWVGQRIVMLSGMGEVHSPLDSMQVASQVGINLVMPVTRVEGRRLWVVSTSGGDSGWVDSDAVRRLPEAIPYFTHLIEREPSNWDAYLRRAEAEHALNQRDAATADYSKAIELHPAEAFLYLRRGRHYNSLRACDRALSDFDKAITLAPTSAPQGYNLVVELYSLESSVYSGCADSTLRDPRRAIATIQHAIALDSTRATFFVILAGAYASGGNLTAAVDALKRALASPGAAPSYRPYWQRQLDEYERALATQRVKRQGSSASDSAMALNRTGRWSEAADQARRYLASARLGSRDESCRVRVMLAYSEMQLVHQDSANAVLASADSTCEGTRAKEEMAHDLAQLHRNVPGLARLGASPSSDGSWATGDPRTLGLNVRALEGHLSICERTGADACLVVYRDTIVQEWYSPRYREPMYAMSSTKSITALLVGMLLDEGRLKSLDDRVCTYVRNWCDGLRARVTLRHLLSMTSGLPRMYANGVGYTSDKDKFVEDLTPTNEPGSSWAYSNEGAQLLSPILDAAAGEPIQDYALRRLFRPLGMDHTRLHADGKGHAWTYADAETTPRDLARLGRLILHKGLSDGRRIVSQAWIETATQPSQQMNPRYGLLWWIDPEAKAIAMHGHLDTDVHILPDLALVVVRMQTRPFAGVPEGTYEREAVPLYREFVAREAH
;
A
#
# COMPACT_ATOMS: atom_id res chain seq x y z
N MET A 1 91.15 -0.71 25.81
CA MET A 1 89.85 -0.10 26.18
C MET A 1 89.28 0.55 24.92
N ARG A 2 88.14 0.10 24.38
CA ARG A 2 86.74 0.42 24.79
C ARG A 2 86.39 1.90 24.64
N LEU A 3 85.78 2.25 23.50
CA LEU A 3 84.87 3.38 23.39
C LEU A 3 83.50 2.97 23.95
N GLN A 4 82.72 3.94 24.43
CA GLN A 4 81.27 3.95 24.25
C GLN A 4 80.77 5.40 24.24
N ARG A 5 79.79 5.70 23.39
CA ARG A 5 79.14 7.02 23.31
C ARG A 5 77.81 6.98 24.04
N THR A 6 77.46 8.08 24.72
CA THR A 6 76.10 8.39 25.20
C THR A 6 75.69 9.76 24.68
N THR A 7 74.39 9.97 24.49
CA THR A 7 73.83 11.13 23.76
C THR A 7 72.85 11.90 24.66
N SER A 8 72.83 13.23 24.57
CA SER A 8 72.14 14.11 25.52
C SER A 8 70.89 14.81 24.96
N ALA A 9 69.84 14.92 25.77
CA ALA A 9 68.83 16.00 25.81
C ALA A 9 68.06 15.88 27.15
N PHE A 10 68.14 16.84 28.08
CA PHE A 10 67.24 18.01 28.21
C PHE A 10 65.75 17.64 28.06
N ILE A 11 64.95 17.49 29.13
CA ILE A 11 64.62 18.40 30.26
C ILE A 11 63.81 19.64 29.83
N ALA A 12 62.53 19.61 30.20
CA ALA A 12 61.66 20.77 30.43
C ALA A 12 60.68 20.40 31.58
N SER A 13 60.28 21.36 32.43
CA SER A 13 59.59 21.09 33.69
C SER A 13 58.55 22.16 34.04
N VAL A 14 57.40 21.70 34.58
CA VAL A 14 56.57 22.37 35.63
C VAL A 14 55.89 23.71 35.26
N CYS A 15 54.60 24.00 35.53
CA CYS A 15 53.35 23.29 35.91
C CYS A 15 52.18 24.32 35.66
N LEU A 16 50.94 24.32 36.20
CA LEU A 16 50.20 23.53 37.20
C LEU A 16 48.67 23.74 36.97
N VAL A 17 47.86 22.67 36.87
CA VAL A 17 46.41 22.70 37.21
C VAL A 17 46.05 21.42 37.97
N ALA A 18 45.11 21.53 38.91
CA ALA A 18 44.72 20.48 39.85
C ALA A 18 44.19 19.20 39.18
N GLY A 19 44.55 18.04 39.76
CA GLY A 19 43.99 16.75 39.39
C GLY A 19 42.97 16.25 40.42
N SER A 20 41.77 15.92 39.98
CA SER A 20 40.80 15.09 40.72
C SER A 20 40.71 13.71 40.07
N ARG A 21 41.38 12.70 40.67
CA ARG A 21 41.31 11.31 40.20
C ARG A 21 39.92 10.70 40.49
N ALA A 22 38.99 10.90 39.55
CA ALA A 22 37.76 10.11 39.47
C ALA A 22 37.93 8.96 38.47
N PHE A 23 38.80 7.99 38.80
CA PHE A 23 38.76 6.68 38.14
C PHE A 23 37.50 5.95 38.64
N ALA A 24 36.37 6.25 38.01
CA ALA A 24 35.15 5.48 38.18
C ALA A 24 35.40 4.08 37.61
N GLN A 25 35.69 3.11 38.49
CA GLN A 25 35.53 1.71 38.15
C GLN A 25 34.05 1.50 37.81
N THR A 26 33.73 1.42 36.53
CA THR A 26 32.46 0.86 36.07
C THR A 26 32.49 -0.62 36.43
N ALA A 27 32.03 -0.95 37.65
CA ALA A 27 31.76 -2.32 38.03
C ALA A 27 30.85 -2.94 36.97
N ASP A 28 31.16 -4.17 36.55
CA ASP A 28 30.33 -4.85 35.56
C ASP A 28 28.92 -5.02 36.15
N SER A 29 27.97 -4.30 35.55
CA SER A 29 26.61 -4.16 36.07
C SER A 29 25.73 -5.37 35.75
N GLY A 30 26.32 -6.41 35.13
CA GLY A 30 25.67 -7.69 34.86
C GLY A 30 24.57 -7.61 33.80
N TRP A 31 24.48 -6.50 33.06
CA TRP A 31 23.52 -6.33 31.96
C TRP A 31 24.05 -6.84 30.61
N VAL A 32 25.36 -6.80 30.35
CA VAL A 32 25.91 -7.25 29.05
C VAL A 32 25.62 -8.74 28.86
N GLY A 33 25.04 -9.08 27.70
CA GLY A 33 24.58 -10.44 27.39
C GLY A 33 23.20 -10.81 27.95
N GLN A 34 22.60 -9.98 28.83
CA GLN A 34 21.23 -10.18 29.26
C GLN A 34 20.23 -9.83 28.16
N ARG A 35 19.07 -10.50 28.19
CA ARG A 35 17.88 -10.07 27.47
C ARG A 35 17.00 -9.25 28.43
N ILE A 36 16.47 -8.14 27.94
CA ILE A 36 15.61 -7.23 28.71
C ILE A 36 14.26 -7.05 28.01
N VAL A 37 13.24 -6.70 28.79
CA VAL A 37 11.89 -6.35 28.33
C VAL A 37 11.62 -4.89 28.65
N MET A 38 11.13 -4.13 27.66
CA MET A 38 10.79 -2.71 27.83
C MET A 38 9.52 -2.54 28.68
N LEU A 39 9.50 -1.56 29.60
CA LEU A 39 8.32 -1.25 30.42
C LEU A 39 7.33 -0.29 29.75
N SER A 40 7.83 0.56 28.86
CA SER A 40 7.05 1.52 28.07
C SER A 40 7.40 1.37 26.58
N GLY A 41 6.93 2.28 25.73
CA GLY A 41 7.55 2.51 24.42
C GLY A 41 9.04 2.88 24.56
N MET A 42 9.81 2.71 23.48
CA MET A 42 11.24 3.04 23.48
C MET A 42 11.46 4.55 23.67
N GLY A 43 12.57 4.90 24.33
CA GLY A 43 13.11 6.26 24.36
C GLY A 43 13.79 6.63 23.03
N GLU A 44 14.75 7.55 23.07
CA GLU A 44 15.47 8.00 21.86
C GLU A 44 16.29 6.86 21.22
N VAL A 45 15.72 6.25 20.18
CA VAL A 45 16.38 5.27 19.32
C VAL A 45 16.74 5.94 17.99
N HIS A 46 18.03 5.90 17.65
CA HIS A 46 18.58 6.48 16.43
C HIS A 46 18.85 5.38 15.40
N SER A 47 18.60 5.68 14.13
CA SER A 47 19.03 4.80 13.04
C SER A 47 20.56 4.80 12.92
N PRO A 48 21.23 3.65 12.69
CA PRO A 48 22.66 3.62 12.38
C PRO A 48 23.01 4.26 11.02
N LEU A 49 22.01 4.73 10.26
CA LEU A 49 22.18 5.40 8.96
C LEU A 49 21.80 6.91 8.99
N ASP A 50 21.12 7.40 10.02
CA ASP A 50 20.67 8.80 10.11
C ASP A 50 20.63 9.25 11.58
N SER A 51 21.47 10.24 11.92
CA SER A 51 21.61 10.78 13.28
C SER A 51 20.59 11.86 13.64
N MET A 52 19.69 12.25 12.72
CA MET A 52 18.68 13.29 12.95
C MET A 52 17.24 12.78 13.12
N GLN A 53 16.98 11.48 12.95
CA GLN A 53 15.67 10.89 13.20
C GLN A 53 15.59 10.21 14.57
N VAL A 54 14.62 10.63 15.37
CA VAL A 54 14.11 9.85 16.51
C VAL A 54 13.07 8.88 15.98
N ALA A 55 13.29 7.57 16.15
CA ALA A 55 12.35 6.54 15.71
C ALA A 55 11.11 6.50 16.63
N SER A 56 10.14 7.38 16.40
CA SER A 56 8.89 7.48 17.15
C SER A 56 7.93 6.31 16.86
N GLN A 57 8.26 5.17 17.47
CA GLN A 57 7.38 4.03 17.77
C GLN A 57 6.76 3.29 16.58
N VAL A 58 7.58 2.44 15.94
CA VAL A 58 7.15 1.06 15.64
C VAL A 58 8.18 0.12 16.26
N GLY A 59 8.06 -0.15 17.56
CA GLY A 59 8.99 -1.02 18.29
C GLY A 59 8.80 -2.49 17.89
N ILE A 60 9.57 -2.98 16.91
CA ILE A 60 9.40 -4.32 16.33
C ILE A 60 9.87 -5.44 17.29
N ASN A 61 10.71 -5.14 18.28
CA ASN A 61 11.18 -6.10 19.29
C ASN A 61 10.97 -5.56 20.72
N LEU A 62 10.10 -6.19 21.51
CA LEU A 62 9.88 -5.82 22.92
C LEU A 62 10.86 -6.53 23.88
N VAL A 63 11.56 -7.56 23.39
CA VAL A 63 12.64 -8.27 24.11
C VAL A 63 13.95 -8.11 23.34
N MET A 64 14.94 -7.45 23.93
CA MET A 64 16.22 -7.12 23.26
C MET A 64 17.45 -7.58 24.06
N PRO A 65 18.55 -7.98 23.40
CA PRO A 65 19.84 -8.20 24.06
C PRO A 65 20.57 -6.87 24.32
N VAL A 66 21.21 -6.76 25.49
CA VAL A 66 22.13 -5.66 25.82
C VAL A 66 23.55 -6.04 25.43
N THR A 67 24.24 -5.21 24.64
CA THR A 67 25.61 -5.48 24.16
C THR A 67 26.66 -4.52 24.71
N ARG A 68 26.27 -3.38 25.27
CA ARG A 68 27.16 -2.38 25.89
C ARG A 68 26.43 -1.61 27.00
N VAL A 69 27.15 -1.04 27.96
CA VAL A 69 26.60 -0.23 29.05
C VAL A 69 27.42 1.05 29.22
N GLU A 70 26.74 2.17 29.48
CA GLU A 70 27.34 3.46 29.88
C GLU A 70 26.53 4.05 31.06
N GLY A 71 26.98 3.79 32.29
CA GLY A 71 26.29 4.23 33.50
C GLY A 71 24.93 3.55 33.66
N ARG A 72 23.83 4.33 33.60
CA ARG A 72 22.45 3.79 33.58
C ARG A 72 21.99 3.38 32.18
N ARG A 73 22.68 3.80 31.12
CA ARG A 73 22.28 3.56 29.73
C ARG A 73 22.74 2.18 29.27
N LEU A 74 21.82 1.41 28.69
CA LEU A 74 22.03 0.08 28.11
C LEU A 74 21.93 0.19 26.59
N TRP A 75 22.93 -0.26 25.85
CA TRP A 75 22.86 -0.32 24.39
C TRP A 75 22.21 -1.63 23.97
N VAL A 76 21.05 -1.52 23.34
CA VAL A 76 20.28 -2.64 22.81
C VAL A 76 20.42 -2.76 21.30
N VAL A 77 20.37 -4.00 20.79
CA VAL A 77 20.51 -4.30 19.35
C VAL A 77 19.35 -5.18 18.87
N SER A 78 18.59 -4.70 17.88
CA SER A 78 17.56 -5.49 17.20
C SER A 78 18.14 -6.71 16.51
N THR A 79 17.62 -7.89 16.83
CA THR A 79 17.99 -9.16 16.17
C THR A 79 17.45 -9.29 14.75
N SER A 80 16.45 -8.47 14.38
CA SER A 80 15.81 -8.47 13.06
C SER A 80 16.36 -7.39 12.10
N GLY A 81 17.29 -6.55 12.54
CA GLY A 81 17.97 -5.54 11.71
C GLY A 81 17.16 -4.27 11.50
N GLY A 82 17.42 -3.25 12.32
CA GLY A 82 16.82 -1.92 12.20
C GLY A 82 17.13 -1.09 13.45
N ASP A 83 16.43 -1.39 14.54
CA ASP A 83 16.48 -0.62 15.79
C ASP A 83 17.75 -0.93 16.60
N SER A 84 18.52 0.09 16.99
CA SER A 84 19.59 -0.04 17.99
C SER A 84 19.80 1.30 18.67
N GLY A 85 20.03 1.32 19.98
CA GLY A 85 20.11 2.58 20.71
C GLY A 85 20.32 2.42 22.21
N TRP A 86 20.33 3.56 22.90
CA TRP A 86 20.41 3.62 24.36
C TRP A 86 19.01 3.55 24.98
N VAL A 87 18.84 2.73 26.00
CA VAL A 87 17.67 2.72 26.88
C VAL A 87 18.14 2.78 28.34
N ASP A 88 17.44 3.54 29.19
CA ASP A 88 17.80 3.62 30.61
C ASP A 88 17.39 2.35 31.37
N SER A 89 18.25 1.92 32.29
CA SER A 89 18.06 0.71 33.11
C SER A 89 16.79 0.70 33.95
N ASP A 90 16.18 1.86 34.17
CA ASP A 90 14.94 2.03 34.94
C ASP A 90 13.68 1.70 34.10
N ALA A 91 13.74 1.95 32.79
CA ALA A 91 12.64 1.77 31.83
C ALA A 91 12.48 0.32 31.34
N VAL A 92 13.19 -0.63 31.96
CA VAL A 92 13.31 -2.03 31.53
C VAL A 92 13.33 -3.00 32.71
N ARG A 93 13.10 -4.28 32.44
CA ARG A 93 13.35 -5.40 33.39
C ARG A 93 14.19 -6.47 32.70
N ARG A 94 14.98 -7.26 33.43
CA ARG A 94 15.60 -8.45 32.82
C ARG A 94 14.52 -9.46 32.48
N LEU A 95 14.75 -10.27 31.44
CA LEU A 95 13.78 -11.26 30.97
C LEU A 95 13.24 -12.21 32.08
N PRO A 96 14.05 -12.69 33.06
CA PRO A 96 13.53 -13.50 34.17
C PRO A 96 12.69 -12.69 35.20
N GLU A 97 12.91 -11.38 35.29
CA GLU A 97 12.22 -10.46 36.23
C GLU A 97 10.88 -9.96 35.65
N ALA A 98 10.71 -10.03 34.33
CA ALA A 98 9.57 -9.46 33.60
C ALA A 98 8.24 -10.18 33.88
N ILE A 99 8.21 -11.52 33.90
CA ILE A 99 6.95 -12.27 34.10
C ILE A 99 6.33 -12.00 35.48
N PRO A 100 7.07 -12.04 36.60
CA PRO A 100 6.53 -11.63 37.91
C PRO A 100 6.06 -10.18 37.94
N TYR A 101 6.81 -9.26 37.31
CA TYR A 101 6.45 -7.84 37.27
C TYR A 101 5.13 -7.59 36.54
N PHE A 102 4.96 -8.13 35.33
CA PHE A 102 3.72 -7.95 34.57
C PHE A 102 2.54 -8.74 35.15
N THR A 103 2.79 -9.90 35.79
CA THR A 103 1.74 -10.61 36.55
C THR A 103 1.18 -9.73 37.66
N HIS A 104 2.03 -9.08 38.46
CA HIS A 104 1.55 -8.20 39.52
C HIS A 104 0.87 -6.92 39.00
N LEU A 105 1.23 -6.45 37.80
CA LEU A 105 0.52 -5.36 37.13
C LEU A 105 -0.89 -5.81 36.69
N ILE A 106 -1.02 -7.01 36.09
CA ILE A 106 -2.30 -7.61 35.67
C ILE A 106 -3.21 -7.91 36.87
N GLU A 107 -2.66 -8.36 38.00
CA GLU A 107 -3.41 -8.56 39.27
C GLU A 107 -4.07 -7.26 39.76
N ARG A 108 -3.42 -6.11 39.54
CA ARG A 108 -3.90 -4.79 39.95
C ARG A 108 -4.76 -4.11 38.89
N GLU A 109 -4.51 -4.38 37.61
CA GLU A 109 -5.15 -3.76 36.46
C GLU A 109 -5.56 -4.82 35.40
N PRO A 110 -6.62 -5.63 35.64
CA PRO A 110 -6.98 -6.76 34.76
C PRO A 110 -7.43 -6.40 33.34
N SER A 111 -7.56 -5.11 33.02
CA SER A 111 -7.84 -4.57 31.68
C SER A 111 -6.59 -4.03 30.96
N ASN A 112 -5.41 -4.11 31.58
CA ASN A 112 -4.17 -3.59 31.01
C ASN A 112 -3.59 -4.54 29.93
N TRP A 113 -4.06 -4.37 28.70
CA TRP A 113 -3.65 -5.17 27.53
C TRP A 113 -2.14 -5.12 27.23
N ASP A 114 -1.48 -3.99 27.53
CA ASP A 114 -0.04 -3.79 27.30
C ASP A 114 0.78 -4.63 28.30
N ALA A 115 0.29 -4.80 29.54
CA ALA A 115 0.88 -5.72 30.51
C ALA A 115 0.76 -7.18 30.06
N TYR A 116 -0.40 -7.61 29.55
CA TYR A 116 -0.59 -8.94 28.94
C TYR A 116 0.36 -9.15 27.75
N LEU A 117 0.44 -8.18 26.84
CA LEU A 117 1.36 -8.23 25.69
C LEU A 117 2.83 -8.40 26.13
N ARG A 118 3.30 -7.59 27.08
CA ARG A 118 4.72 -7.65 27.52
C ARG A 118 5.03 -8.93 28.28
N ARG A 119 4.06 -9.51 28.99
CA ARG A 119 4.20 -10.84 29.59
C ARG A 119 4.24 -11.93 28.50
N ALA A 120 3.36 -11.90 27.51
CA ALA A 120 3.37 -12.82 26.37
C ALA A 120 4.70 -12.79 25.58
N GLU A 121 5.29 -11.61 25.36
CA GLU A 121 6.60 -11.47 24.72
C GLU A 121 7.73 -12.07 25.57
N ALA A 122 7.68 -11.89 26.90
CA ALA A 122 8.63 -12.50 27.83
C ALA A 122 8.49 -14.04 27.90
N GLU A 123 7.26 -14.54 27.92
CA GLU A 123 6.91 -15.96 27.89
C GLU A 123 7.33 -16.61 26.57
N HIS A 124 7.03 -15.98 25.42
CA HIS A 124 7.52 -16.39 24.11
C HIS A 124 9.05 -16.44 24.06
N ALA A 125 9.71 -15.40 24.58
CA ALA A 125 11.17 -15.32 24.67
C ALA A 125 11.79 -16.38 25.60
N LEU A 126 11.02 -16.97 26.51
CA LEU A 126 11.38 -18.10 27.38
C LEU A 126 10.79 -19.45 26.90
N ASN A 127 10.20 -19.51 25.70
CA ASN A 127 9.54 -20.69 25.11
C ASN A 127 8.38 -21.26 25.98
N GLN A 128 7.70 -20.41 26.76
CA GLN A 128 6.46 -20.72 27.49
C GLN A 128 5.25 -20.55 26.56
N ARG A 129 5.04 -21.55 25.69
CA ARG A 129 4.20 -21.46 24.48
C ARG A 129 2.73 -21.18 24.75
N ASP A 130 2.13 -21.97 25.63
CA ASP A 130 0.68 -21.94 25.86
C ASP A 130 0.28 -20.70 26.68
N ALA A 131 1.13 -20.29 27.63
CA ALA A 131 0.98 -19.04 28.38
C ALA A 131 1.02 -17.82 27.44
N ALA A 132 2.06 -17.70 26.61
CA ALA A 132 2.17 -16.61 25.65
C ALA A 132 0.98 -16.59 24.66
N THR A 133 0.52 -17.76 24.21
CA THR A 133 -0.67 -17.87 23.34
C THR A 133 -1.95 -17.36 24.03
N ALA A 134 -2.11 -17.65 25.33
CA ALA A 134 -3.23 -17.16 26.12
C ALA A 134 -3.16 -15.64 26.33
N ASP A 135 -2.00 -15.11 26.74
CA ASP A 135 -1.84 -13.68 27.02
C ASP A 135 -1.89 -12.80 25.77
N TYR A 136 -1.28 -13.22 24.64
CA TYR A 136 -1.48 -12.53 23.35
C TYR A 136 -2.96 -12.51 22.96
N SER A 137 -3.69 -13.61 23.22
CA SER A 137 -5.13 -13.68 22.92
C SER A 137 -5.95 -12.81 23.87
N LYS A 138 -5.54 -12.65 25.14
CA LYS A 138 -6.19 -11.75 26.10
C LYS A 138 -5.95 -10.28 25.79
N ALA A 139 -4.74 -9.91 25.34
CA ALA A 139 -4.47 -8.57 24.83
C ALA A 139 -5.38 -8.24 23.62
N ILE A 140 -5.55 -9.19 22.69
CA ILE A 140 -6.46 -9.04 21.53
C ILE A 140 -7.93 -9.00 21.94
N GLU A 141 -8.35 -9.77 22.95
CA GLU A 141 -9.72 -9.74 23.49
C GLU A 141 -10.07 -8.35 24.05
N LEU A 142 -9.12 -7.72 24.76
CA LEU A 142 -9.27 -6.38 25.32
C LEU A 142 -9.20 -5.28 24.24
N HIS A 143 -8.34 -5.43 23.22
CA HIS A 143 -8.08 -4.43 22.19
C HIS A 143 -8.13 -5.01 20.76
N PRO A 144 -9.33 -5.42 20.26
CA PRO A 144 -9.48 -6.17 19.00
C PRO A 144 -9.31 -5.33 17.71
N ALA A 145 -9.06 -4.03 17.82
CA ALA A 145 -8.75 -3.15 16.68
C ALA A 145 -7.23 -3.00 16.43
N GLU A 146 -6.38 -3.41 17.38
CA GLU A 146 -4.94 -3.14 17.32
C GLU A 146 -4.22 -4.12 16.38
N ALA A 147 -4.03 -3.70 15.13
CA ALA A 147 -3.37 -4.46 14.06
C ALA A 147 -2.03 -5.11 14.49
N PHE A 148 -1.24 -4.43 15.34
CA PHE A 148 0.06 -4.93 15.76
C PHE A 148 -0.04 -6.11 16.77
N LEU A 149 -1.12 -6.22 17.55
CA LEU A 149 -1.31 -7.36 18.45
C LEU A 149 -1.47 -8.66 17.66
N TYR A 150 -2.21 -8.59 16.55
CA TYR A 150 -2.31 -9.69 15.59
C TYR A 150 -0.95 -10.01 14.95
N LEU A 151 -0.14 -9.01 14.56
CA LEU A 151 1.25 -9.25 14.11
C LEU A 151 2.06 -10.04 15.16
N ARG A 152 1.94 -9.68 16.45
CA ARG A 152 2.66 -10.37 17.54
C ARG A 152 2.25 -11.83 17.66
N ARG A 153 0.95 -12.10 17.73
CA ARG A 153 0.43 -13.47 17.86
C ARG A 153 0.67 -14.30 16.59
N GLY A 154 0.58 -13.71 15.40
CA GLY A 154 0.93 -14.35 14.14
C GLY A 154 2.41 -14.76 14.06
N ARG A 155 3.33 -13.91 14.53
CA ARG A 155 4.75 -14.27 14.69
C ARG A 155 4.95 -15.39 15.71
N HIS A 156 4.21 -15.37 16.82
CA HIS A 156 4.23 -16.46 17.80
C HIS A 156 3.79 -17.79 17.17
N TYR A 157 2.64 -17.82 16.48
CA TYR A 157 2.14 -19.00 15.77
C TYR A 157 3.11 -19.50 14.68
N ASN A 158 3.79 -18.60 13.95
CA ASN A 158 4.84 -18.99 13.01
C ASN A 158 6.00 -19.70 13.72
N SER A 159 6.43 -19.22 14.91
CA SER A 159 7.44 -19.91 15.73
C SER A 159 6.99 -21.30 16.23
N LEU A 160 5.68 -21.49 16.41
CA LEU A 160 5.05 -22.79 16.71
C LEU A 160 4.83 -23.67 15.46
N ARG A 161 5.13 -23.17 14.25
CA ARG A 161 4.81 -23.76 12.94
C ARG A 161 3.31 -23.92 12.64
N ALA A 162 2.45 -23.18 13.34
CA ALA A 162 1.03 -23.08 13.06
C ALA A 162 0.80 -22.06 11.91
N CYS A 163 1.12 -22.47 10.69
CA CYS A 163 1.08 -21.61 9.50
C CYS A 163 -0.33 -21.04 9.23
N ASP A 164 -1.36 -21.84 9.49
CA ASP A 164 -2.78 -21.51 9.39
C ASP A 164 -3.14 -20.28 10.23
N ARG A 165 -2.79 -20.32 11.52
CA ARG A 165 -3.07 -19.26 12.48
C ARG A 165 -2.12 -18.08 12.33
N ALA A 166 -0.88 -18.32 11.90
CA ALA A 166 0.06 -17.26 11.55
C ALA A 166 -0.44 -16.40 10.39
N LEU A 167 -0.87 -17.03 9.28
CA LEU A 167 -1.45 -16.33 8.14
C LEU A 167 -2.77 -15.63 8.52
N SER A 168 -3.68 -16.32 9.22
CA SER A 168 -4.95 -15.69 9.64
C SER A 168 -4.77 -14.46 10.55
N ASP A 169 -3.75 -14.45 11.41
CA ASP A 169 -3.41 -13.27 12.20
C ASP A 169 -2.72 -12.18 11.35
N PHE A 170 -1.92 -12.55 10.34
CA PHE A 170 -1.33 -11.56 9.42
C PHE A 170 -2.36 -10.93 8.47
N ASP A 171 -3.25 -11.71 7.85
CA ASP A 171 -4.41 -11.21 7.09
C ASP A 171 -5.25 -10.23 7.93
N LYS A 172 -5.51 -10.58 9.20
CA LYS A 172 -6.27 -9.73 10.13
C LYS A 172 -5.50 -8.48 10.52
N ALA A 173 -4.19 -8.57 10.73
CA ALA A 173 -3.31 -7.42 10.96
C ALA A 173 -3.29 -6.48 9.74
N ILE A 174 -3.19 -6.99 8.51
CA ILE A 174 -3.22 -6.20 7.28
C ILE A 174 -4.59 -5.51 7.13
N THR A 175 -5.69 -6.23 7.38
CA THR A 175 -7.06 -5.70 7.32
C THR A 175 -7.31 -4.58 8.34
N LEU A 176 -6.67 -4.65 9.51
CA LEU A 176 -6.75 -3.62 10.55
C LEU A 176 -5.69 -2.52 10.41
N ALA A 177 -4.67 -2.69 9.56
CA ALA A 177 -3.53 -1.78 9.51
C ALA A 177 -3.94 -0.45 8.86
N PRO A 178 -3.89 0.68 9.59
CA PRO A 178 -4.29 1.98 9.07
C PRO A 178 -3.19 2.52 8.14
N THR A 179 -3.29 2.23 6.84
CA THR A 179 -2.30 2.56 5.81
C THR A 179 -2.19 4.05 5.47
N SER A 180 -3.06 4.90 6.02
CA SER A 180 -3.07 6.35 5.81
C SER A 180 -1.89 7.13 6.46
N ALA A 181 -0.96 6.42 7.12
CA ALA A 181 0.29 6.96 7.66
C ALA A 181 1.47 6.01 7.43
N PRO A 182 2.72 6.54 7.44
CA PRO A 182 3.94 5.73 7.30
C PRO A 182 4.05 4.56 8.28
N GLN A 183 3.48 4.67 9.49
CA GLN A 183 3.50 3.62 10.51
C GLN A 183 2.67 2.39 10.08
N GLY A 184 1.42 2.58 9.66
CA GLY A 184 0.57 1.48 9.19
C GLY A 184 1.00 0.96 7.83
N TYR A 185 1.54 1.82 6.96
CA TYR A 185 2.22 1.42 5.73
C TYR A 185 3.41 0.48 6.03
N ASN A 186 4.33 0.90 6.91
CA ASN A 186 5.48 0.08 7.34
C ASN A 186 5.06 -1.23 8.03
N LEU A 187 3.93 -1.24 8.73
CA LEU A 187 3.33 -2.44 9.31
C LEU A 187 2.85 -3.42 8.23
N VAL A 188 2.13 -2.95 7.21
CA VAL A 188 1.71 -3.79 6.06
C VAL A 188 2.92 -4.31 5.28
N VAL A 189 3.94 -3.48 5.07
CA VAL A 189 5.20 -3.85 4.42
C VAL A 189 5.92 -4.98 5.18
N GLU A 190 5.98 -4.88 6.52
CA GLU A 190 6.52 -5.94 7.37
C GLU A 190 5.66 -7.22 7.30
N LEU A 191 4.34 -7.10 7.39
CA LEU A 191 3.39 -8.22 7.34
C LEU A 191 3.52 -9.02 6.04
N TYR A 192 3.57 -8.36 4.88
CA TYR A 192 3.78 -9.02 3.60
C TYR A 192 5.11 -9.81 3.53
N SER A 193 6.17 -9.33 4.21
CA SER A 193 7.43 -10.08 4.30
C SER A 193 7.33 -11.32 5.21
N LEU A 194 6.53 -11.25 6.27
CA LEU A 194 6.26 -12.35 7.19
C LEU A 194 5.37 -13.41 6.54
N GLU A 195 4.29 -13.01 5.86
CA GLU A 195 3.43 -13.88 5.07
C GLU A 195 4.21 -14.64 4.00
N SER A 196 5.04 -13.96 3.21
CA SER A 196 5.92 -14.62 2.23
C SER A 196 6.82 -15.66 2.89
N SER A 197 7.33 -15.36 4.08
CA SER A 197 8.18 -16.29 4.83
C SER A 197 7.40 -17.54 5.29
N VAL A 198 6.12 -17.40 5.65
CA VAL A 198 5.23 -18.54 5.94
C VAL A 198 4.88 -19.31 4.67
N TYR A 199 4.39 -18.66 3.61
CA TYR A 199 4.03 -19.30 2.34
C TYR A 199 5.22 -20.04 1.69
N SER A 200 6.44 -19.54 1.84
CA SER A 200 7.66 -20.21 1.35
C SER A 200 8.16 -21.32 2.30
N GLY A 201 8.00 -21.13 3.61
CA GLY A 201 8.65 -21.94 4.65
C GLY A 201 7.77 -23.00 5.34
N CYS A 202 6.45 -22.99 5.11
CA CYS A 202 5.54 -23.87 5.82
C CYS A 202 5.83 -25.36 5.57
N ALA A 203 5.72 -26.17 6.62
CA ALA A 203 5.87 -27.62 6.55
C ALA A 203 4.66 -28.32 5.94
N ASP A 204 3.46 -27.73 6.06
CA ASP A 204 2.24 -28.20 5.42
C ASP A 204 2.28 -27.87 3.92
N SER A 205 2.23 -28.90 3.07
CA SER A 205 2.28 -28.75 1.61
C SER A 205 0.99 -28.21 0.99
N THR A 206 -0.11 -28.09 1.75
CA THR A 206 -1.35 -27.43 1.31
C THR A 206 -1.30 -25.91 1.51
N LEU A 207 -0.54 -25.44 2.50
CA LEU A 207 -0.37 -24.01 2.82
C LEU A 207 0.92 -23.42 2.21
N ARG A 208 1.91 -24.25 1.88
CA ARG A 208 3.16 -23.82 1.24
C ARG A 208 2.94 -23.51 -0.26
N ASP A 209 2.66 -22.25 -0.56
CA ASP A 209 2.45 -21.72 -1.91
C ASP A 209 3.59 -20.75 -2.32
N PRO A 210 4.60 -21.20 -3.08
CA PRO A 210 5.67 -20.34 -3.56
C PRO A 210 5.22 -19.22 -4.50
N ARG A 211 4.07 -19.35 -5.19
CA ARG A 211 3.56 -18.29 -6.08
C ARG A 211 3.00 -17.14 -5.24
N ARG A 212 2.25 -17.44 -4.18
CA ARG A 212 1.88 -16.44 -3.16
C ARG A 212 3.11 -15.83 -2.51
N ALA A 213 4.05 -16.64 -2.06
CA ALA A 213 5.28 -16.13 -1.42
C ALA A 213 5.99 -15.08 -2.29
N ILE A 214 6.24 -15.40 -3.57
CA ILE A 214 6.84 -14.46 -4.54
C ILE A 214 5.98 -13.19 -4.68
N ALA A 215 4.66 -13.33 -4.88
CA ALA A 215 3.77 -12.17 -5.05
C ALA A 215 3.73 -11.26 -3.81
N THR A 216 3.68 -11.83 -2.60
CA THR A 216 3.57 -11.08 -1.37
C THR A 216 4.88 -10.34 -1.02
N ILE A 217 6.05 -10.97 -1.17
CA ILE A 217 7.32 -10.24 -0.98
C ILE A 217 7.61 -9.25 -2.12
N GLN A 218 7.14 -9.50 -3.34
CA GLN A 218 7.17 -8.49 -4.42
C GLN A 218 6.33 -7.27 -4.06
N HIS A 219 5.21 -7.44 -3.35
CA HIS A 219 4.42 -6.32 -2.82
C HIS A 219 5.25 -5.54 -1.77
N ALA A 220 5.86 -6.21 -0.80
CA ALA A 220 6.74 -5.55 0.18
C ALA A 220 7.93 -4.80 -0.46
N ILE A 221 8.57 -5.38 -1.49
CA ILE A 221 9.68 -4.75 -2.25
C ILE A 221 9.21 -3.54 -3.06
N ALA A 222 7.99 -3.58 -3.62
CA ALA A 222 7.42 -2.44 -4.33
C ALA A 222 7.13 -1.25 -3.39
N LEU A 223 6.76 -1.56 -2.14
CA LEU A 223 6.41 -0.57 -1.12
C LEU A 223 7.65 -0.01 -0.38
N ASP A 224 8.68 -0.83 -0.16
CA ASP A 224 10.01 -0.41 0.33
C ASP A 224 11.11 -1.25 -0.33
N SER A 225 11.70 -0.69 -1.39
CA SER A 225 12.80 -1.32 -2.14
C SER A 225 14.18 -1.11 -1.51
N THR A 226 14.29 -0.35 -0.42
CA THR A 226 15.58 -0.06 0.24
C THR A 226 16.06 -1.22 1.11
N ARG A 227 15.13 -2.01 1.67
CA ARG A 227 15.40 -3.13 2.57
C ARG A 227 16.04 -4.31 1.84
N ALA A 228 17.36 -4.42 1.96
CA ALA A 228 18.16 -5.52 1.41
C ALA A 228 17.64 -6.91 1.82
N THR A 229 17.06 -7.04 3.02
CA THR A 229 16.45 -8.27 3.56
C THR A 229 15.31 -8.80 2.70
N PHE A 230 14.51 -7.94 2.06
CA PHE A 230 13.37 -8.40 1.26
C PHE A 230 13.81 -9.15 -0.01
N PHE A 231 14.93 -8.75 -0.62
CA PHE A 231 15.52 -9.51 -1.73
C PHE A 231 16.01 -10.90 -1.30
N VAL A 232 16.37 -11.10 -0.02
CA VAL A 232 16.71 -12.42 0.54
C VAL A 232 15.47 -13.28 0.75
N ILE A 233 14.37 -12.69 1.23
CA ILE A 233 13.08 -13.39 1.36
C ILE A 233 12.53 -13.76 -0.03
N LEU A 234 12.64 -12.87 -1.02
CA LEU A 234 12.32 -13.15 -2.42
C LEU A 234 13.19 -14.28 -3.00
N ALA A 235 14.47 -14.34 -2.65
CA ALA A 235 15.32 -15.46 -3.05
C ALA A 235 14.86 -16.79 -2.44
N GLY A 236 14.45 -16.78 -1.15
CA GLY A 236 13.83 -17.94 -0.50
C GLY A 236 12.54 -18.38 -1.19
N ALA A 237 11.66 -17.43 -1.53
CA ALA A 237 10.40 -17.68 -2.24
C ALA A 237 10.62 -18.24 -3.66
N TYR A 238 11.60 -17.72 -4.41
CA TYR A 238 11.99 -18.30 -5.70
C TYR A 238 12.59 -19.71 -5.54
N ALA A 239 13.41 -19.95 -4.50
CA ALA A 239 14.03 -21.24 -4.26
C ALA A 239 13.02 -22.32 -3.83
N SER A 240 12.02 -21.98 -3.00
CA SER A 240 10.92 -22.91 -2.65
C SER A 240 10.01 -23.23 -3.84
N GLY A 241 9.91 -22.33 -4.82
CA GLY A 241 9.32 -22.57 -6.14
C GLY A 241 10.26 -23.27 -7.15
N GLY A 242 11.48 -23.62 -6.75
CA GLY A 242 12.49 -24.28 -7.60
C GLY A 242 13.19 -23.37 -8.63
N ASN A 243 12.88 -22.08 -8.67
CA ASN A 243 13.45 -21.10 -9.61
C ASN A 243 14.81 -20.56 -9.12
N LEU A 244 15.81 -21.43 -9.09
CA LEU A 244 17.15 -21.10 -8.58
C LEU A 244 17.83 -19.94 -9.32
N THR A 245 17.53 -19.71 -10.61
CA THR A 245 18.07 -18.55 -11.35
C THR A 245 17.61 -17.24 -10.72
N ALA A 246 16.30 -17.06 -10.54
CA ALA A 246 15.76 -15.85 -9.95
C ALA A 246 16.13 -15.70 -8.46
N ALA A 247 16.34 -16.81 -7.75
CA ALA A 247 16.86 -16.80 -6.38
C ALA A 247 18.32 -16.29 -6.30
N VAL A 248 19.18 -16.73 -7.23
CA VAL A 248 20.56 -16.23 -7.40
C VAL A 248 20.57 -14.73 -7.71
N ASP A 249 19.73 -14.28 -8.63
CA ASP A 249 19.65 -12.87 -9.02
C ASP A 249 19.12 -11.98 -7.88
N ALA A 250 18.15 -12.47 -7.09
CA ALA A 250 17.64 -11.78 -5.92
C ALA A 250 18.69 -11.66 -4.80
N LEU A 251 19.48 -12.72 -4.51
CA LEU A 251 20.58 -12.63 -3.54
C LEU A 251 21.70 -11.70 -3.99
N LYS A 252 22.00 -11.62 -5.29
CA LYS A 252 22.95 -10.63 -5.83
C LYS A 252 22.45 -9.20 -5.64
N ARG A 253 21.15 -8.94 -5.82
CA ARG A 253 20.52 -7.64 -5.49
C ARG A 253 20.58 -7.33 -3.99
N ALA A 254 20.33 -8.33 -3.13
CA ALA A 254 20.46 -8.18 -1.68
C ALA A 254 21.87 -7.75 -1.27
N LEU A 255 22.91 -8.41 -1.79
CA LEU A 255 24.32 -8.11 -1.49
C LEU A 255 24.80 -6.76 -2.09
N ALA A 256 24.22 -6.34 -3.21
CA ALA A 256 24.51 -5.05 -3.85
C ALA A 256 23.78 -3.85 -3.22
N SER A 257 22.71 -4.07 -2.44
CA SER A 257 21.92 -2.98 -1.84
C SER A 257 22.73 -2.15 -0.84
N PRO A 258 22.57 -0.80 -0.83
CA PRO A 258 23.11 0.06 0.22
C PRO A 258 22.62 -0.33 1.63
N GLY A 259 21.38 -0.81 1.75
CA GLY A 259 20.79 -1.27 3.02
C GLY A 259 21.34 -2.60 3.55
N ALA A 260 22.30 -3.23 2.85
CA ALA A 260 22.90 -4.50 3.26
C ALA A 260 23.93 -4.28 4.38
N ALA A 261 23.46 -4.30 5.63
CA ALA A 261 24.28 -4.15 6.82
C ALA A 261 25.44 -5.19 6.85
N PRO A 262 26.70 -4.79 7.17
CA PRO A 262 27.86 -5.66 7.03
C PRO A 262 27.80 -7.01 7.78
N SER A 263 27.07 -7.06 8.90
CA SER A 263 26.88 -8.26 9.73
C SER A 263 26.18 -9.41 9.01
N TYR A 264 25.24 -9.13 8.10
CA TYR A 264 24.45 -10.17 7.41
C TYR A 264 25.03 -10.61 6.06
N ARG A 265 25.90 -9.80 5.43
CA ARG A 265 26.52 -10.11 4.13
C ARG A 265 27.19 -11.51 4.06
N PRO A 266 27.94 -11.99 5.08
CA PRO A 266 28.55 -13.33 5.05
C PRO A 266 27.55 -14.49 5.06
N TYR A 267 26.33 -14.27 5.56
CA TYR A 267 25.26 -15.26 5.54
C TYR A 267 24.59 -15.32 4.16
N TRP A 268 24.26 -14.16 3.57
CA TRP A 268 23.65 -14.09 2.24
C TRP A 268 24.60 -14.57 1.13
N GLN A 269 25.91 -14.31 1.24
CA GLN A 269 26.90 -14.87 0.32
C GLN A 269 26.90 -16.41 0.34
N ARG A 270 26.86 -17.02 1.53
CA ARG A 270 26.83 -18.49 1.67
C ARG A 270 25.59 -19.11 1.00
N GLN A 271 24.43 -18.45 1.14
CA GLN A 271 23.18 -18.86 0.50
C GLN A 271 23.24 -18.69 -1.03
N LEU A 272 23.90 -17.63 -1.52
CA LEU A 272 24.14 -17.41 -2.94
C LEU A 272 25.02 -18.54 -3.54
N ASP A 273 26.14 -18.86 -2.89
CA ASP A 273 27.04 -19.93 -3.33
C ASP A 273 26.32 -21.30 -3.39
N GLU A 274 25.35 -21.53 -2.51
CA GLU A 274 24.54 -22.74 -2.46
C GLU A 274 23.59 -22.84 -3.67
N TYR A 275 22.85 -21.76 -3.96
CA TYR A 275 21.92 -21.73 -5.08
C TYR A 275 22.63 -21.78 -6.44
N GLU A 276 23.82 -21.17 -6.57
CA GLU A 276 24.63 -21.28 -7.80
C GLU A 276 25.13 -22.72 -8.04
N ARG A 277 25.60 -23.43 -7.01
CA ARG A 277 25.95 -24.87 -7.11
C ARG A 277 24.76 -25.74 -7.51
N ALA A 278 23.59 -25.51 -6.91
CA ALA A 278 22.38 -26.25 -7.22
C ALA A 278 21.87 -25.96 -8.66
N LEU A 279 21.96 -24.71 -9.11
CA LEU A 279 21.62 -24.30 -10.49
C LEU A 279 22.54 -24.93 -11.54
N ALA A 280 23.84 -25.04 -11.26
CA ALA A 280 24.78 -25.74 -12.14
C ALA A 280 24.38 -27.22 -12.33
N THR A 281 24.02 -27.90 -11.23
CA THR A 281 23.56 -29.30 -11.27
C THR A 281 22.25 -29.47 -12.05
N GLN A 282 21.31 -28.51 -11.96
CA GLN A 282 20.10 -28.51 -12.78
C GLN A 282 20.40 -28.37 -14.29
N ARG A 283 21.36 -27.51 -14.67
CA ARG A 283 21.73 -27.28 -16.08
C ARG A 283 22.29 -28.54 -16.74
N VAL A 284 23.14 -29.30 -16.03
CA VAL A 284 23.66 -30.59 -16.52
C VAL A 284 22.53 -31.60 -16.77
N LYS A 285 21.55 -31.70 -15.87
CA LYS A 285 20.39 -32.60 -16.06
C LYS A 285 19.48 -32.21 -17.23
N ARG A 286 19.39 -30.91 -17.57
CA ARG A 286 18.52 -30.40 -18.65
C ARG A 286 19.03 -30.67 -20.07
N GLN A 287 20.28 -31.09 -20.26
CA GLN A 287 20.83 -31.37 -21.59
C GLN A 287 20.40 -32.72 -22.20
N GLY A 288 19.53 -33.49 -21.53
CA GLY A 288 19.04 -34.80 -21.98
C GLY A 288 17.53 -34.95 -22.17
N SER A 289 16.73 -33.87 -22.11
CA SER A 289 15.25 -33.92 -22.25
C SER A 289 14.76 -33.50 -23.64
N SER A 290 13.56 -33.93 -24.04
CA SER A 290 12.97 -33.57 -25.35
C SER A 290 12.53 -32.11 -25.44
N ALA A 291 12.09 -31.67 -26.62
CA ALA A 291 11.63 -30.31 -26.83
C ALA A 291 10.24 -30.10 -26.20
N SER A 292 9.35 -31.08 -26.30
CA SER A 292 8.04 -31.05 -25.65
C SER A 292 8.14 -31.13 -24.12
N ASP A 293 9.01 -31.99 -23.57
CA ASP A 293 9.29 -32.03 -22.11
C ASP A 293 9.77 -30.66 -21.60
N SER A 294 10.68 -30.03 -22.35
CA SER A 294 11.26 -28.74 -21.98
C SER A 294 10.22 -27.62 -21.99
N ALA A 295 9.41 -27.54 -23.03
CA ALA A 295 8.31 -26.57 -23.13
C ALA A 295 7.24 -26.81 -22.05
N MET A 296 6.87 -28.07 -21.79
CA MET A 296 5.92 -28.45 -20.75
C MET A 296 6.43 -28.09 -19.35
N ALA A 297 7.72 -28.27 -19.06
CA ALA A 297 8.35 -27.86 -17.80
C ALA A 297 8.35 -26.33 -17.62
N LEU A 298 8.54 -25.56 -18.70
CA LEU A 298 8.44 -24.10 -18.67
C LEU A 298 6.98 -23.64 -18.46
N ASN A 299 6.01 -24.24 -19.14
CA ASN A 299 4.58 -23.94 -18.95
C ASN A 299 4.08 -24.25 -17.53
N ARG A 300 4.45 -25.40 -16.97
CA ARG A 300 4.13 -25.75 -15.56
C ARG A 300 4.73 -24.75 -14.55
N THR A 301 5.87 -24.14 -14.88
CA THR A 301 6.54 -23.12 -14.05
C THR A 301 6.14 -21.68 -14.38
N GLY A 302 5.15 -21.46 -15.26
CA GLY A 302 4.63 -20.12 -15.60
C GLY A 302 5.50 -19.32 -16.57
N ARG A 303 6.52 -19.94 -17.20
CA ARG A 303 7.49 -19.27 -18.07
C ARG A 303 7.02 -19.29 -19.53
N TRP A 304 5.80 -18.81 -19.76
CA TRP A 304 5.06 -18.97 -21.03
C TRP A 304 5.78 -18.36 -22.24
N SER A 305 6.39 -17.19 -22.09
CA SER A 305 7.16 -16.55 -23.18
C SER A 305 8.37 -17.40 -23.60
N GLU A 306 9.13 -17.94 -22.63
CA GLU A 306 10.26 -18.83 -22.93
C GLU A 306 9.81 -20.18 -23.50
N ALA A 307 8.66 -20.71 -23.04
CA ALA A 307 8.03 -21.90 -23.60
C ALA A 307 7.62 -21.68 -25.06
N ALA A 308 6.99 -20.54 -25.34
CA ALA A 308 6.59 -20.13 -26.68
C ALA A 308 7.81 -19.97 -27.59
N ASP A 309 8.83 -19.22 -27.18
CA ASP A 309 10.05 -19.03 -27.98
C ASP A 309 10.84 -20.32 -28.18
N GLN A 310 10.86 -21.24 -27.20
CA GLN A 310 11.47 -22.56 -27.39
C GLN A 310 10.66 -23.41 -28.39
N ALA A 311 9.34 -23.42 -28.29
CA ALA A 311 8.46 -24.14 -29.21
C ALA A 311 8.51 -23.56 -30.64
N ARG A 312 8.43 -22.24 -30.80
CA ARG A 312 8.61 -21.52 -32.07
C ARG A 312 9.96 -21.86 -32.72
N ARG A 313 11.07 -21.84 -31.97
CA ARG A 313 12.41 -22.22 -32.49
C ARG A 313 12.51 -23.69 -32.89
N TYR A 314 11.84 -24.60 -32.18
CA TYR A 314 11.76 -26.01 -32.58
C TYR A 314 10.97 -26.17 -33.89
N LEU A 315 9.80 -25.52 -33.98
CA LEU A 315 8.93 -25.58 -35.16
C LEU A 315 9.51 -24.89 -36.40
N ALA A 316 10.41 -23.92 -36.21
CA ALA A 316 11.18 -23.29 -37.29
C ALA A 316 12.44 -24.07 -37.70
N SER A 317 12.77 -25.19 -37.04
CA SER A 317 14.01 -25.93 -37.33
C SER A 317 13.87 -26.86 -38.54
N ALA A 318 14.91 -26.92 -39.38
CA ALA A 318 14.96 -27.81 -40.55
C ALA A 318 15.05 -29.32 -40.22
N ARG A 319 14.93 -29.69 -38.94
CA ARG A 319 14.86 -31.07 -38.43
C ARG A 319 13.69 -31.18 -37.43
N LEU A 320 12.48 -30.85 -37.89
CA LEU A 320 11.24 -31.26 -37.23
C LEU A 320 11.32 -32.76 -36.90
N GLY A 321 11.00 -33.12 -35.66
CA GLY A 321 11.02 -34.51 -35.19
C GLY A 321 9.80 -35.31 -35.67
N SER A 322 9.43 -36.35 -34.92
CA SER A 322 8.23 -37.13 -35.22
C SER A 322 6.97 -36.26 -35.23
N ARG A 323 5.93 -36.68 -35.98
CA ARG A 323 4.62 -36.01 -35.96
C ARG A 323 4.04 -35.89 -34.55
N ASP A 324 4.26 -36.90 -33.70
CA ASP A 324 3.91 -36.86 -32.28
C ASP A 324 4.58 -35.67 -31.56
N GLU A 325 5.90 -35.50 -31.67
CA GLU A 325 6.63 -34.40 -31.02
C GLU A 325 6.20 -33.04 -31.62
N SER A 326 5.98 -32.98 -32.94
CA SER A 326 5.45 -31.81 -33.63
C SER A 326 4.01 -31.43 -33.20
N CYS A 327 3.20 -32.42 -32.82
CA CYS A 327 1.89 -32.23 -32.20
C CYS A 327 2.06 -31.69 -30.76
N ARG A 328 2.83 -32.37 -29.90
CA ARG A 328 3.02 -31.97 -28.49
C ARG A 328 3.57 -30.55 -28.37
N VAL A 329 4.55 -30.17 -29.20
CA VAL A 329 5.12 -28.81 -29.20
C VAL A 329 4.11 -27.75 -29.67
N ARG A 330 3.21 -28.06 -30.62
CA ARG A 330 2.14 -27.11 -31.04
C ARG A 330 1.07 -26.92 -29.97
N VAL A 331 0.62 -27.98 -29.29
CA VAL A 331 -0.36 -27.86 -28.20
C VAL A 331 0.24 -27.07 -27.03
N MET A 332 1.50 -27.33 -26.68
CA MET A 332 2.23 -26.52 -25.69
C MET A 332 2.42 -25.06 -26.13
N LEU A 333 2.62 -24.78 -27.42
CA LEU A 333 2.68 -23.42 -27.94
C LEU A 333 1.32 -22.72 -27.85
N ALA A 334 0.23 -23.33 -28.32
CA ALA A 334 -1.13 -22.76 -28.22
C ALA A 334 -1.50 -22.42 -26.76
N TYR A 335 -1.17 -23.31 -25.81
CA TYR A 335 -1.30 -23.02 -24.38
C TYR A 335 -0.47 -21.81 -23.95
N SER A 336 0.79 -21.71 -24.42
CA SER A 336 1.68 -20.58 -24.09
C SER A 336 1.12 -19.25 -24.59
N GLU A 337 0.72 -19.18 -25.86
CA GLU A 337 0.14 -17.97 -26.47
C GLU A 337 -1.17 -17.56 -25.78
N MET A 338 -2.01 -18.54 -25.37
CA MET A 338 -3.24 -18.29 -24.62
C MET A 338 -2.96 -17.70 -23.22
N GLN A 339 -1.93 -18.18 -22.52
CA GLN A 339 -1.52 -17.59 -21.23
C GLN A 339 -0.85 -16.20 -21.38
N LEU A 340 -0.28 -15.90 -22.55
CA LEU A 340 0.24 -14.59 -22.93
C LEU A 340 -0.84 -13.64 -23.48
N VAL A 341 -2.11 -14.06 -23.53
CA VAL A 341 -3.26 -13.32 -24.08
C VAL A 341 -3.10 -12.98 -25.59
N HIS A 342 -2.20 -13.66 -26.30
CA HIS A 342 -2.01 -13.52 -27.74
C HIS A 342 -3.10 -14.28 -28.52
N GLN A 343 -4.36 -13.87 -28.41
CA GLN A 343 -5.53 -14.65 -28.87
C GLN A 343 -5.43 -15.09 -30.34
N ASP A 344 -5.11 -14.20 -31.28
CA ASP A 344 -4.97 -14.56 -32.69
C ASP A 344 -3.84 -15.58 -32.96
N SER A 345 -2.75 -15.49 -32.19
CA SER A 345 -1.64 -16.44 -32.26
C SER A 345 -2.03 -17.81 -31.69
N ALA A 346 -2.72 -17.82 -30.54
CA ALA A 346 -3.26 -19.03 -29.94
C ALA A 346 -4.25 -19.73 -30.90
N ASN A 347 -5.13 -18.97 -31.55
CA ASN A 347 -6.10 -19.48 -32.53
C ASN A 347 -5.41 -20.10 -33.75
N ALA A 348 -4.43 -19.40 -34.34
CA ALA A 348 -3.69 -19.88 -35.50
C ALA A 348 -2.83 -21.14 -35.17
N VAL A 349 -2.21 -21.17 -34.00
CA VAL A 349 -1.42 -22.33 -33.54
C VAL A 349 -2.33 -23.51 -33.19
N LEU A 350 -3.51 -23.29 -32.59
CA LEU A 350 -4.46 -24.36 -32.27
C LEU A 350 -4.99 -25.05 -33.54
N ALA A 351 -5.39 -24.28 -34.57
CA ALA A 351 -5.78 -24.84 -35.86
C ALA A 351 -4.62 -25.61 -36.56
N SER A 352 -3.37 -25.16 -36.38
CA SER A 352 -2.18 -25.91 -36.80
C SER A 352 -1.94 -27.17 -35.96
N ALA A 353 -2.29 -27.15 -34.67
CA ALA A 353 -2.20 -28.31 -33.80
C ALA A 353 -3.21 -29.39 -34.22
N ASP A 354 -4.50 -29.06 -34.36
CA ASP A 354 -5.56 -29.99 -34.76
C ASP A 354 -5.19 -30.77 -36.03
N SER A 355 -4.80 -30.03 -37.07
CA SER A 355 -4.38 -30.59 -38.36
C SER A 355 -3.07 -31.38 -38.31
N THR A 356 -2.10 -30.98 -37.47
CA THR A 356 -0.84 -31.73 -37.29
C THR A 356 -1.05 -33.02 -36.50
N CYS A 357 -1.89 -32.96 -35.47
CA CYS A 357 -2.14 -34.05 -34.53
C CYS A 357 -3.04 -35.15 -35.12
N GLU A 358 -3.72 -34.92 -36.24
CA GLU A 358 -4.68 -35.90 -36.77
C GLU A 358 -4.03 -37.27 -37.12
N GLY A 359 -4.60 -38.34 -36.56
CA GLY A 359 -4.01 -39.69 -36.66
C GLY A 359 -2.64 -39.86 -35.98
N THR A 360 -2.27 -39.01 -35.02
CA THR A 360 -1.05 -39.17 -34.20
C THR A 360 -1.37 -39.74 -32.82
N ARG A 361 -0.44 -40.48 -32.22
CA ARG A 361 -0.60 -40.99 -30.84
C ARG A 361 -0.62 -39.83 -29.83
N ALA A 362 0.12 -38.76 -30.12
CA ALA A 362 0.09 -37.54 -29.32
C ALA A 362 -1.30 -36.90 -29.21
N LYS A 363 -2.20 -37.10 -30.19
CA LYS A 363 -3.60 -36.61 -30.11
C LYS A 363 -4.39 -37.30 -29.00
N GLU A 364 -4.19 -38.60 -28.80
CA GLU A 364 -4.82 -39.37 -27.73
C GLU A 364 -4.26 -38.94 -26.37
N GLU A 365 -2.93 -38.83 -26.28
CA GLU A 365 -2.21 -38.39 -25.06
C GLU A 365 -2.57 -36.96 -24.63
N MET A 366 -2.90 -36.07 -25.58
CA MET A 366 -3.22 -34.65 -25.34
C MET A 366 -4.69 -34.28 -25.54
N ALA A 367 -5.59 -35.27 -25.63
CA ALA A 367 -7.02 -35.03 -25.90
C ALA A 367 -7.69 -34.10 -24.86
N HIS A 368 -7.26 -34.16 -23.59
CA HIS A 368 -7.75 -33.28 -22.53
C HIS A 368 -7.31 -31.83 -22.74
N ASP A 369 -6.02 -31.60 -22.99
CA ASP A 369 -5.41 -30.27 -23.18
C ASP A 369 -6.01 -29.59 -24.42
N LEU A 370 -6.11 -30.31 -25.54
CA LEU A 370 -6.75 -29.83 -26.76
C LEU A 370 -8.22 -29.43 -26.49
N ALA A 371 -9.00 -30.30 -25.85
CA ALA A 371 -10.38 -30.00 -25.53
C ALA A 371 -10.53 -28.81 -24.54
N GLN A 372 -9.54 -28.56 -23.68
CA GLN A 372 -9.52 -27.38 -22.80
C GLN A 372 -9.20 -26.10 -23.57
N LEU A 373 -8.22 -26.12 -24.49
CA LEU A 373 -7.89 -24.99 -25.35
C LEU A 373 -9.09 -24.59 -26.22
N HIS A 374 -9.76 -25.57 -26.86
CA HIS A 374 -10.97 -25.34 -27.66
C HIS A 374 -12.16 -24.78 -26.86
N ARG A 375 -12.25 -25.02 -25.55
CA ARG A 375 -13.27 -24.38 -24.68
C ARG A 375 -12.89 -22.98 -24.22
N ASN A 376 -11.59 -22.67 -24.19
CA ASN A 376 -11.06 -21.42 -23.62
C ASN A 376 -10.76 -20.35 -24.69
N VAL A 377 -10.87 -20.67 -25.98
CA VAL A 377 -10.81 -19.74 -27.11
C VAL A 377 -12.21 -19.14 -27.36
N PRO A 378 -12.44 -17.83 -27.10
CA PRO A 378 -13.73 -17.20 -27.36
C PRO A 378 -13.82 -16.70 -28.82
N GLY A 379 -14.82 -17.15 -29.56
CA GLY A 379 -15.09 -16.66 -30.90
C GLY A 379 -15.72 -15.26 -30.90
N LEU A 380 -14.89 -14.22 -30.99
CA LEU A 380 -15.23 -12.83 -31.42
C LEU A 380 -16.39 -12.11 -30.69
N ALA A 381 -16.83 -12.62 -29.54
CA ALA A 381 -18.02 -12.14 -28.82
C ALA A 381 -17.69 -11.55 -27.45
N ARG A 382 -17.71 -10.22 -27.38
CA ARG A 382 -17.67 -9.37 -26.16
C ARG A 382 -16.39 -9.42 -25.31
N LEU A 383 -15.67 -8.30 -25.38
CA LEU A 383 -15.02 -7.64 -24.24
C LEU A 383 -15.84 -7.84 -22.95
N GLY A 384 -15.16 -8.13 -21.84
CA GLY A 384 -15.81 -8.33 -20.53
C GLY A 384 -16.70 -7.14 -20.16
N ALA A 385 -17.97 -7.39 -19.88
CA ALA A 385 -18.96 -6.34 -19.67
C ALA A 385 -18.69 -5.53 -18.39
N SER A 386 -19.05 -4.24 -18.42
CA SER A 386 -19.16 -3.42 -17.20
C SER A 386 -20.11 -4.11 -16.21
N PRO A 387 -19.73 -4.28 -14.93
CA PRO A 387 -20.62 -4.86 -13.92
C PRO A 387 -21.85 -3.97 -13.70
N SER A 388 -21.69 -2.64 -13.83
CA SER A 388 -22.79 -1.68 -13.89
C SER A 388 -23.53 -1.76 -15.22
N SER A 389 -24.39 -2.76 -15.37
CA SER A 389 -25.29 -2.92 -16.54
C SER A 389 -26.53 -1.99 -16.50
N ASP A 390 -26.46 -0.88 -15.76
CA ASP A 390 -27.59 0.00 -15.42
C ASP A 390 -28.37 0.59 -16.61
N GLY A 391 -27.77 0.62 -17.81
CA GLY A 391 -28.39 1.11 -19.05
C GLY A 391 -28.75 2.61 -19.05
N SER A 392 -28.44 3.33 -17.97
CA SER A 392 -28.83 4.72 -17.75
C SER A 392 -27.94 5.73 -18.47
N TRP A 393 -26.70 5.32 -18.81
CA TRP A 393 -25.72 6.16 -19.47
C TRP A 393 -25.52 5.75 -20.92
N ALA A 394 -25.67 6.70 -21.84
CA ALA A 394 -25.31 6.54 -23.24
C ALA A 394 -23.80 6.24 -23.41
N THR A 395 -23.49 5.21 -24.20
CA THR A 395 -22.15 4.89 -24.71
C THR A 395 -22.06 5.26 -26.19
N GLY A 396 -20.86 5.56 -26.71
CA GLY A 396 -20.66 5.95 -28.11
C GLY A 396 -19.28 5.62 -28.64
N ASP A 397 -19.17 5.35 -29.95
CA ASP A 397 -17.89 5.09 -30.61
C ASP A 397 -17.08 6.39 -30.74
N PRO A 398 -15.85 6.47 -30.17
CA PRO A 398 -14.96 7.60 -30.31
C PRO A 398 -14.74 8.07 -31.76
N ARG A 399 -14.70 7.14 -32.73
CA ARG A 399 -14.51 7.46 -34.16
C ARG A 399 -15.67 8.29 -34.69
N THR A 400 -16.90 7.91 -34.36
CA THR A 400 -18.12 8.65 -34.77
C THR A 400 -18.25 10.03 -34.10
N LEU A 401 -17.66 10.18 -32.91
CA LEU A 401 -17.65 11.43 -32.15
C LEU A 401 -16.46 12.35 -32.52
N GLY A 402 -15.59 11.91 -33.44
CA GLY A 402 -14.44 12.66 -33.93
C GLY A 402 -13.28 12.75 -32.94
N LEU A 403 -13.16 11.79 -32.03
CA LEU A 403 -12.09 11.71 -31.02
C LEU A 403 -10.86 10.97 -31.56
N ASN A 404 -9.70 11.36 -31.05
CA ASN A 404 -8.41 10.72 -31.29
C ASN A 404 -8.35 9.36 -30.59
N VAL A 405 -8.70 8.30 -31.33
CA VAL A 405 -8.68 6.91 -30.85
C VAL A 405 -7.30 6.52 -30.32
N ARG A 406 -6.22 6.98 -30.98
CA ARG A 406 -4.84 6.62 -30.61
C ARG A 406 -4.41 7.20 -29.26
N ALA A 407 -4.86 8.42 -28.94
CA ALA A 407 -4.62 9.01 -27.62
C ALA A 407 -5.46 8.31 -26.52
N LEU A 408 -6.68 7.86 -26.85
CA LEU A 408 -7.50 7.04 -25.94
C LEU A 408 -6.89 5.64 -25.72
N GLU A 409 -6.35 4.99 -26.76
CA GLU A 409 -5.59 3.74 -26.66
C GLU A 409 -4.32 3.93 -25.80
N GLY A 410 -3.62 5.07 -25.96
CA GLY A 410 -2.49 5.46 -25.11
C GLY A 410 -2.87 5.62 -23.64
N HIS A 411 -3.97 6.34 -23.36
CA HIS A 411 -4.51 6.49 -22.01
C HIS A 411 -4.85 5.13 -21.37
N LEU A 412 -5.50 4.24 -22.10
CA LEU A 412 -5.80 2.88 -21.63
C LEU A 412 -4.51 2.09 -21.33
N SER A 413 -3.51 2.17 -22.21
CA SER A 413 -2.21 1.53 -21.97
C SER A 413 -1.52 2.05 -20.71
N ILE A 414 -1.63 3.35 -20.41
CA ILE A 414 -1.16 3.92 -19.15
C ILE A 414 -1.98 3.36 -17.98
N CYS A 415 -3.32 3.38 -18.04
CA CYS A 415 -4.18 2.80 -16.99
C CYS A 415 -3.81 1.35 -16.64
N GLU A 416 -3.59 0.51 -17.66
CA GLU A 416 -3.18 -0.89 -17.47
C GLU A 416 -1.78 -0.99 -16.84
N ARG A 417 -0.82 -0.20 -17.34
CA ARG A 417 0.59 -0.26 -16.92
C ARG A 417 0.86 0.43 -15.59
N THR A 418 0.04 1.40 -15.16
CA THR A 418 0.12 2.06 -13.85
C THR A 418 -0.73 1.37 -12.79
N GLY A 419 -1.56 0.40 -13.17
CA GLY A 419 -2.29 -0.45 -12.23
C GLY A 419 -3.64 0.09 -11.79
N ALA A 420 -4.34 0.85 -12.64
CA ALA A 420 -5.75 1.13 -12.48
C ALA A 420 -6.55 -0.15 -12.17
N ASP A 421 -7.50 -0.08 -11.24
CA ASP A 421 -8.55 -1.09 -11.14
C ASP A 421 -9.69 -0.78 -12.13
N ALA A 422 -9.96 0.49 -12.41
CA ALA A 422 -10.86 0.92 -13.49
C ALA A 422 -10.42 2.26 -14.09
N CYS A 423 -10.77 2.48 -15.37
CA CYS A 423 -10.63 3.75 -16.08
C CYS A 423 -11.85 4.03 -16.96
N LEU A 424 -12.29 5.29 -16.98
CA LEU A 424 -13.52 5.73 -17.63
C LEU A 424 -13.31 7.14 -18.22
N VAL A 425 -13.72 7.35 -19.47
CA VAL A 425 -13.70 8.64 -20.16
C VAL A 425 -15.12 8.96 -20.64
N VAL A 426 -15.62 10.13 -20.22
CA VAL A 426 -16.90 10.69 -20.65
C VAL A 426 -16.64 11.95 -21.45
N TYR A 427 -17.17 12.02 -22.67
CA TYR A 427 -17.10 13.20 -23.53
C TYR A 427 -18.52 13.59 -23.95
N ARG A 428 -18.91 14.85 -23.70
CA ARG A 428 -20.26 15.38 -23.99
C ARG A 428 -21.36 14.44 -23.50
N ASP A 429 -21.33 14.15 -22.20
CA ASP A 429 -22.28 13.29 -21.48
C ASP A 429 -22.38 11.85 -22.01
N THR A 430 -21.46 11.42 -22.87
CA THR A 430 -21.41 10.07 -23.46
C THR A 430 -20.17 9.33 -22.98
N ILE A 431 -20.31 8.09 -22.53
CA ILE A 431 -19.18 7.21 -22.22
C ILE A 431 -18.49 6.81 -23.54
N VAL A 432 -17.21 7.16 -23.69
CA VAL A 432 -16.43 6.92 -24.93
C VAL A 432 -15.28 5.93 -24.72
N GLN A 433 -14.84 5.73 -23.49
CA GLN A 433 -13.96 4.63 -23.10
C GLN A 433 -14.34 4.18 -21.69
N GLU A 434 -14.45 2.87 -21.48
CA GLU A 434 -14.74 2.26 -20.19
C GLU A 434 -13.97 0.94 -20.09
N TRP A 435 -13.17 0.77 -19.04
CA TRP A 435 -12.34 -0.41 -18.82
C TRP A 435 -12.26 -0.75 -17.33
N TYR A 436 -12.26 -2.04 -17.04
CA TYR A 436 -12.15 -2.61 -15.70
C TYR A 436 -11.10 -3.71 -15.70
N SER A 437 -10.17 -3.66 -14.74
CA SER A 437 -9.17 -4.72 -14.57
C SER A 437 -9.82 -5.98 -13.97
N PRO A 438 -9.22 -7.18 -14.16
CA PRO A 438 -9.67 -8.41 -13.48
C PRO A 438 -9.67 -8.33 -11.93
N ARG A 439 -9.00 -7.32 -11.36
CA ARG A 439 -8.94 -7.05 -9.92
C ARG A 439 -10.09 -6.16 -9.43
N TYR A 440 -10.80 -5.44 -10.31
CA TYR A 440 -11.90 -4.54 -9.95
C TYR A 440 -12.96 -5.26 -9.12
N ARG A 441 -13.35 -4.67 -8.00
CA ARG A 441 -14.48 -5.08 -7.16
C ARG A 441 -15.22 -3.82 -6.74
N GLU A 442 -16.52 -3.93 -6.56
CA GLU A 442 -17.38 -2.81 -6.16
C GLU A 442 -18.07 -3.07 -4.82
N PRO A 443 -18.32 -2.03 -4.02
CA PRO A 443 -17.88 -0.64 -4.23
C PRO A 443 -16.36 -0.47 -4.04
N MET A 444 -15.83 0.63 -4.57
CA MET A 444 -14.45 1.09 -4.35
C MET A 444 -14.44 2.32 -3.43
N TYR A 445 -13.36 2.52 -2.68
CA TYR A 445 -13.18 3.76 -1.90
C TYR A 445 -12.69 4.90 -2.79
N ALA A 446 -13.30 6.07 -2.67
CA ALA A 446 -12.94 7.30 -3.37
C ALA A 446 -11.67 7.97 -2.82
N MET A 447 -11.09 7.47 -1.72
CA MET A 447 -9.93 8.08 -1.07
C MET A 447 -10.21 9.58 -0.78
N SER A 448 -9.21 10.46 -0.94
CA SER A 448 -9.36 11.90 -0.70
C SER A 448 -10.29 12.64 -1.66
N SER A 449 -10.72 12.04 -2.79
CA SER A 449 -11.74 12.62 -3.68
C SER A 449 -13.08 12.84 -2.95
N THR A 450 -13.30 12.14 -1.83
CA THR A 450 -14.39 12.39 -0.87
C THR A 450 -14.47 13.84 -0.38
N LYS A 451 -13.34 14.55 -0.24
CA LYS A 451 -13.33 15.96 0.20
C LYS A 451 -14.10 16.87 -0.78
N SER A 452 -14.02 16.58 -2.07
CA SER A 452 -14.76 17.33 -3.10
C SER A 452 -16.27 17.04 -3.06
N ILE A 453 -16.67 15.85 -2.58
CA ILE A 453 -18.07 15.53 -2.23
C ILE A 453 -18.51 16.38 -1.03
N THR A 454 -17.71 16.45 0.03
CA THR A 454 -17.97 17.29 1.21
C THR A 454 -18.18 18.77 0.80
N ALA A 455 -17.39 19.30 -0.13
CA ALA A 455 -17.59 20.64 -0.66
C ALA A 455 -18.91 20.82 -1.44
N LEU A 456 -19.42 19.81 -2.14
CA LEU A 456 -20.76 19.90 -2.76
C LEU A 456 -21.84 20.02 -1.68
N LEU A 457 -21.75 19.25 -0.60
CA LEU A 457 -22.71 19.26 0.50
C LEU A 457 -22.71 20.61 1.25
N VAL A 458 -21.52 21.20 1.46
CA VAL A 458 -21.37 22.57 1.98
C VAL A 458 -22.10 23.58 1.10
N GLY A 459 -21.91 23.49 -0.22
CA GLY A 459 -22.59 24.36 -1.20
C GLY A 459 -24.11 24.23 -1.14
N MET A 460 -24.62 23.00 -1.11
CA MET A 460 -26.06 22.73 -1.03
C MET A 460 -26.68 23.27 0.27
N LEU A 461 -25.95 23.18 1.40
CA LEU A 461 -26.41 23.74 2.68
C LEU A 461 -26.26 25.28 2.76
N LEU A 462 -25.37 25.90 1.98
CA LEU A 462 -25.33 27.36 1.76
C LEU A 462 -26.51 27.81 0.87
N ASP A 463 -26.80 27.08 -0.21
CA ASP A 463 -27.93 27.36 -1.11
C ASP A 463 -29.29 27.22 -0.40
N GLU A 464 -29.42 26.25 0.51
CA GLU A 464 -30.58 26.11 1.40
C GLU A 464 -30.60 27.15 2.55
N GLY A 465 -29.58 28.00 2.67
CA GLY A 465 -29.44 29.00 3.72
C GLY A 465 -29.32 28.40 5.13
N ARG A 466 -28.81 27.17 5.24
CA ARG A 466 -28.66 26.41 6.49
C ARG A 466 -27.30 26.68 7.12
N LEU A 467 -26.25 26.69 6.30
CA LEU A 467 -25.04 27.48 6.53
C LEU A 467 -25.33 28.93 6.06
N LYS A 468 -24.69 29.94 6.65
CA LYS A 468 -24.98 31.37 6.34
C LYS A 468 -23.88 32.02 5.51
N SER A 469 -22.62 31.66 5.74
CA SER A 469 -21.47 32.19 5.02
C SER A 469 -20.28 31.24 5.08
N LEU A 470 -19.39 31.34 4.11
CA LEU A 470 -18.03 30.79 4.22
C LEU A 470 -17.26 31.36 5.42
N ASP A 471 -17.61 32.56 5.87
CA ASP A 471 -16.97 33.23 7.01
C ASP A 471 -17.67 32.94 8.35
N ASP A 472 -18.66 32.02 8.37
CA ASP A 472 -19.22 31.50 9.62
C ASP A 472 -18.11 30.86 10.46
N ARG A 473 -18.07 31.20 11.75
CA ARG A 473 -17.10 30.61 12.70
C ARG A 473 -17.48 29.16 13.01
N VAL A 474 -16.49 28.29 13.14
CA VAL A 474 -16.68 26.90 13.59
C VAL A 474 -17.42 26.84 14.94
N CYS A 475 -17.13 27.79 15.84
CA CYS A 475 -17.75 27.90 17.17
C CYS A 475 -19.28 28.18 17.17
N THR A 476 -19.85 28.52 16.01
CA THR A 476 -21.31 28.63 15.81
C THR A 476 -21.98 27.27 15.99
N TYR A 477 -21.31 26.22 15.53
CA TYR A 477 -21.79 24.84 15.47
C TYR A 477 -21.12 23.97 16.56
N VAL A 478 -19.80 24.05 16.68
CA VAL A 478 -18.95 23.26 17.59
C VAL A 478 -18.61 24.08 18.84
N ARG A 479 -19.28 23.83 19.97
CA ARG A 479 -19.29 24.77 21.11
C ARG A 479 -17.99 24.86 21.92
N ASN A 480 -17.14 23.84 21.91
CA ASN A 480 -15.80 23.88 22.52
C ASN A 480 -14.73 24.53 21.61
N TRP A 481 -15.15 25.19 20.52
CA TRP A 481 -14.28 25.98 19.64
C TRP A 481 -14.42 27.50 19.84
N CYS A 482 -15.12 27.95 20.89
CA CYS A 482 -15.34 29.38 21.18
C CYS A 482 -14.09 30.19 21.59
N ASP A 483 -12.96 29.54 21.92
CA ASP A 483 -11.81 30.20 22.58
C ASP A 483 -10.52 30.20 21.75
N GLY A 484 -9.61 31.14 22.07
CA GLY A 484 -8.24 31.18 21.56
C GLY A 484 -8.13 31.24 20.02
N LEU A 485 -7.35 30.32 19.44
CA LEU A 485 -7.22 30.17 17.99
C LEU A 485 -8.43 29.45 17.36
N ARG A 486 -9.09 28.55 18.09
CA ARG A 486 -10.30 27.83 17.63
C ARG A 486 -11.40 28.82 17.26
N ALA A 487 -11.58 29.86 18.08
CA ALA A 487 -12.54 30.96 17.89
C ALA A 487 -12.41 31.68 16.54
N ARG A 488 -11.24 31.59 15.88
CA ARG A 488 -10.90 32.30 14.64
C ARG A 488 -11.08 31.44 13.39
N VAL A 489 -11.25 30.12 13.52
CA VAL A 489 -11.45 29.24 12.37
C VAL A 489 -12.86 29.42 11.80
N THR A 490 -12.94 29.50 10.47
CA THR A 490 -14.17 29.63 9.69
C THR A 490 -14.35 28.43 8.77
N LEU A 491 -15.53 28.26 8.19
CA LEU A 491 -15.75 27.24 7.14
C LEU A 491 -14.76 27.42 5.99
N ARG A 492 -14.53 28.67 5.55
CA ARG A 492 -13.51 29.03 4.55
C ARG A 492 -12.16 28.40 4.88
N HIS A 493 -11.66 28.60 6.10
CA HIS A 493 -10.35 28.11 6.52
C HIS A 493 -10.25 26.56 6.52
N LEU A 494 -11.32 25.84 6.85
CA LEU A 494 -11.37 24.38 6.72
C LEU A 494 -11.31 23.95 5.25
N LEU A 495 -12.12 24.60 4.41
CA LEU A 495 -12.28 24.26 2.99
C LEU A 495 -11.06 24.62 2.13
N SER A 496 -10.37 25.72 2.44
CA SER A 496 -9.16 26.16 1.75
C SER A 496 -7.86 25.51 2.27
N MET A 497 -7.95 24.59 3.24
CA MET A 497 -6.80 23.96 3.90
C MET A 497 -5.86 24.97 4.60
N THR A 498 -6.44 25.96 5.29
CA THR A 498 -5.72 27.04 6.00
C THR A 498 -6.16 27.23 7.46
N SER A 499 -6.85 26.25 8.06
CA SER A 499 -7.37 26.31 9.43
C SER A 499 -6.31 26.39 10.54
N GLY A 500 -5.03 26.17 10.20
CA GLY A 500 -3.94 26.04 11.16
C GLY A 500 -3.97 24.71 11.93
N LEU A 501 -4.92 23.80 11.65
CA LEU A 501 -4.83 22.42 12.12
C LEU A 501 -3.68 21.69 11.41
N PRO A 502 -2.90 20.85 12.12
CA PRO A 502 -1.87 20.04 11.49
C PRO A 502 -2.44 19.03 10.49
N ARG A 503 -1.60 18.52 9.60
CA ARG A 503 -1.84 17.23 8.94
C ARG A 503 -1.26 16.15 9.84
N MET A 504 -2.12 15.34 10.46
CA MET A 504 -1.66 14.26 11.33
C MET A 504 -1.60 12.94 10.55
N TYR A 505 -0.53 12.18 10.78
CA TYR A 505 -0.30 10.88 10.16
C TYR A 505 -0.50 9.78 11.20
N ALA A 506 0.56 9.43 11.95
CA ALA A 506 0.64 8.28 12.87
C ALA A 506 -0.50 8.15 13.89
N ASN A 507 -1.11 9.27 14.26
CA ASN A 507 -2.13 9.43 15.29
C ASN A 507 -3.26 10.37 14.82
N GLY A 508 -3.45 10.50 13.51
CA GLY A 508 -4.43 11.42 12.92
C GLY A 508 -5.86 10.90 12.95
N VAL A 509 -6.76 11.60 12.27
CA VAL A 509 -8.20 11.33 12.35
C VAL A 509 -8.62 9.95 11.81
N GLY A 510 -7.78 9.30 10.99
CA GLY A 510 -7.97 7.91 10.56
C GLY A 510 -7.96 6.89 11.71
N TYR A 511 -7.25 7.18 12.81
CA TYR A 511 -6.82 6.21 13.83
C TYR A 511 -7.77 6.15 15.04
N THR A 512 -8.64 7.15 15.19
CA THR A 512 -9.66 7.21 16.25
C THR A 512 -10.95 6.48 15.87
N SER A 513 -11.61 5.90 16.88
CA SER A 513 -12.93 5.26 16.80
C SER A 513 -14.12 6.22 16.92
N ASP A 514 -13.84 7.46 17.32
CA ASP A 514 -14.77 8.59 17.41
C ASP A 514 -14.08 9.78 16.72
N LYS A 515 -14.46 10.04 15.46
CA LYS A 515 -13.71 10.93 14.57
C LYS A 515 -13.99 12.40 14.85
N ASP A 516 -15.25 12.72 15.18
CA ASP A 516 -15.67 14.09 15.46
C ASP A 516 -15.13 14.54 16.82
N LYS A 517 -15.29 13.72 17.88
CA LYS A 517 -14.77 14.07 19.20
C LYS A 517 -13.25 14.32 19.20
N PHE A 518 -12.51 13.56 18.41
CA PHE A 518 -11.06 13.76 18.24
C PHE A 518 -10.73 15.13 17.64
N VAL A 519 -11.36 15.52 16.53
CA VAL A 519 -11.05 16.82 15.89
C VAL A 519 -11.64 18.01 16.64
N GLU A 520 -12.73 17.84 17.37
CA GLU A 520 -13.24 18.83 18.32
C GLU A 520 -12.23 19.13 19.44
N ASP A 521 -11.44 18.15 19.88
CA ASP A 521 -10.43 18.33 20.93
C ASP A 521 -9.08 18.84 20.41
N LEU A 522 -8.86 18.92 19.10
CA LEU A 522 -7.66 19.54 18.51
C LEU A 522 -7.66 21.07 18.62
N THR A 523 -6.45 21.66 18.62
CA THR A 523 -6.24 23.11 18.59
C THR A 523 -5.35 23.47 17.40
N PRO A 524 -5.66 24.53 16.63
CA PRO A 524 -4.75 25.02 15.60
C PRO A 524 -3.35 25.34 16.14
N THR A 525 -2.30 24.93 15.42
CA THR A 525 -0.89 25.18 15.75
C THR A 525 -0.38 26.52 15.23
N ASN A 526 -1.12 27.18 14.33
CA ASN A 526 -0.85 28.53 13.85
C ASN A 526 -2.14 29.35 13.69
N GLU A 527 -2.00 30.65 13.44
CA GLU A 527 -3.14 31.54 13.18
C GLU A 527 -3.90 31.08 11.92
N PRO A 528 -5.25 30.94 11.98
CA PRO A 528 -6.04 30.54 10.81
C PRO A 528 -5.87 31.54 9.67
N GLY A 529 -5.59 31.02 8.47
CA GLY A 529 -5.25 31.80 7.28
C GLY A 529 -3.75 32.09 7.09
N SER A 530 -2.89 31.84 8.09
CA SER A 530 -1.45 32.19 8.01
C SER A 530 -0.56 31.14 7.34
N SER A 531 -1.10 29.97 7.00
CA SER A 531 -0.40 28.86 6.35
C SER A 531 -1.37 28.04 5.51
N TRP A 532 -0.85 27.29 4.53
CA TRP A 532 -1.59 26.24 3.82
C TRP A 532 -1.03 24.87 4.23
N ALA A 533 -1.91 23.98 4.68
CA ALA A 533 -1.57 22.63 5.10
C ALA A 533 -2.74 21.68 4.79
N TYR A 534 -2.54 20.74 3.87
CA TYR A 534 -3.54 19.74 3.50
C TYR A 534 -3.84 18.81 4.69
N SER A 535 -4.89 19.11 5.45
CA SER A 535 -5.25 18.46 6.71
C SER A 535 -6.47 17.56 6.55
N ASN A 536 -6.38 16.31 6.99
CA ASN A 536 -7.56 15.44 7.09
C ASN A 536 -8.40 15.85 8.31
N GLU A 537 -7.75 16.34 9.35
CA GLU A 537 -8.35 16.79 10.61
C GLU A 537 -9.26 18.00 10.39
N GLY A 538 -8.80 18.98 9.60
CA GLY A 538 -9.61 20.13 9.18
C GLY A 538 -10.76 19.75 8.24
N ALA A 539 -10.59 18.71 7.43
CA ALA A 539 -11.66 18.20 6.59
C ALA A 539 -12.71 17.41 7.40
N GLN A 540 -12.31 16.62 8.41
CA GLN A 540 -13.25 15.91 9.30
C GLN A 540 -14.06 16.87 10.17
N LEU A 541 -13.48 17.99 10.61
CA LEU A 541 -14.20 18.98 11.43
C LEU A 541 -15.41 19.61 10.70
N LEU A 542 -15.58 19.35 9.40
CA LEU A 542 -16.81 19.65 8.67
C LEU A 542 -17.97 18.69 9.02
N SER A 543 -17.72 17.44 9.46
CA SER A 543 -18.76 16.48 9.86
C SER A 543 -19.74 17.05 10.91
N PRO A 544 -19.32 17.46 12.12
CA PRO A 544 -20.27 17.92 13.15
C PRO A 544 -20.90 19.27 12.80
N ILE A 545 -20.23 20.08 11.95
CA ILE A 545 -20.77 21.33 11.40
C ILE A 545 -21.91 21.03 10.42
N LEU A 546 -21.69 20.07 9.51
CA LEU A 546 -22.63 19.71 8.46
C LEU A 546 -23.82 18.95 9.04
N ASP A 547 -23.63 18.07 10.03
CA ASP A 547 -24.71 17.45 10.81
C ASP A 547 -25.58 18.52 11.49
N ALA A 548 -24.95 19.48 12.21
CA ALA A 548 -25.67 20.56 12.88
C ALA A 548 -26.44 21.47 11.92
N ALA A 549 -25.91 21.72 10.71
CA ALA A 549 -26.58 22.48 9.67
C ALA A 549 -27.69 21.67 8.96
N ALA A 550 -27.45 20.38 8.68
CA ALA A 550 -28.36 19.46 7.99
C ALA A 550 -29.49 18.94 8.90
N GLY A 551 -29.34 18.99 10.22
CA GLY A 551 -30.35 18.54 11.20
C GLY A 551 -30.65 17.04 11.14
N GLU A 552 -29.80 16.30 10.43
CA GLU A 552 -29.78 14.86 10.18
C GLU A 552 -28.30 14.50 9.91
N PRO A 553 -27.85 13.25 10.09
CA PRO A 553 -26.48 12.86 9.79
C PRO A 553 -26.13 13.15 8.32
N ILE A 554 -24.96 13.74 8.07
CA ILE A 554 -24.61 14.28 6.74
C ILE A 554 -24.52 13.20 5.66
N GLN A 555 -24.25 11.94 6.01
CA GLN A 555 -24.33 10.79 5.11
C GLN A 555 -25.77 10.51 4.61
N ASP A 556 -26.78 10.70 5.46
CA ASP A 556 -28.19 10.50 5.11
C ASP A 556 -28.69 11.67 4.25
N TYR A 557 -28.32 12.90 4.61
CA TYR A 557 -28.53 14.07 3.75
C TYR A 557 -27.86 13.86 2.38
N ALA A 558 -26.61 13.42 2.32
CA ALA A 558 -25.88 13.17 1.06
C ALA A 558 -26.57 12.12 0.19
N LEU A 559 -26.93 10.96 0.76
CA LEU A 559 -27.66 9.91 0.06
C LEU A 559 -29.00 10.41 -0.51
N ARG A 560 -29.73 11.20 0.29
CA ARG A 560 -31.08 11.68 -0.01
C ARG A 560 -31.12 12.90 -0.95
N ARG A 561 -30.10 13.75 -0.92
CA ARG A 561 -30.09 15.07 -1.59
C ARG A 561 -29.06 15.20 -2.72
N LEU A 562 -27.96 14.44 -2.67
CA LEU A 562 -26.91 14.44 -3.69
C LEU A 562 -26.90 13.15 -4.51
N PHE A 563 -26.69 11.98 -3.88
CA PHE A 563 -26.44 10.74 -4.62
C PHE A 563 -27.68 10.21 -5.36
N ARG A 564 -28.82 10.01 -4.68
CA ARG A 564 -30.06 9.54 -5.35
C ARG A 564 -30.54 10.48 -6.47
N PRO A 565 -30.56 11.82 -6.32
CA PRO A 565 -30.92 12.73 -7.41
C PRO A 565 -29.96 12.75 -8.61
N LEU A 566 -28.78 12.13 -8.51
CA LEU A 566 -27.82 11.95 -9.62
C LEU A 566 -27.84 10.53 -10.20
N GLY A 567 -28.62 9.60 -9.63
CA GLY A 567 -28.57 8.17 -9.99
C GLY A 567 -27.28 7.47 -9.52
N MET A 568 -26.69 7.93 -8.42
CA MET A 568 -25.47 7.34 -7.83
C MET A 568 -25.83 6.26 -6.79
N ASP A 569 -26.52 5.21 -7.23
CA ASP A 569 -27.13 4.21 -6.34
C ASP A 569 -26.12 3.30 -5.62
N HIS A 570 -24.85 3.31 -6.05
CA HIS A 570 -23.76 2.55 -5.43
C HIS A 570 -22.83 3.43 -4.58
N THR A 571 -23.22 4.69 -4.29
CA THR A 571 -22.39 5.63 -3.53
C THR A 571 -22.94 5.94 -2.13
N ARG A 572 -22.05 5.91 -1.12
CA ARG A 572 -22.31 6.40 0.25
C ARG A 572 -21.06 7.01 0.88
N LEU A 573 -21.25 7.98 1.78
CA LEU A 573 -20.18 8.34 2.71
C LEU A 573 -20.03 7.21 3.74
N HIS A 574 -18.79 6.84 4.05
CA HIS A 574 -18.50 5.93 5.16
C HIS A 574 -18.70 6.66 6.50
N ALA A 575 -19.02 5.93 7.56
CA ALA A 575 -19.22 6.48 8.89
C ALA A 575 -18.50 5.65 9.95
N ASP A 576 -18.09 6.27 11.06
CA ASP A 576 -17.44 5.57 12.18
C ASP A 576 -18.43 4.81 13.08
N GLY A 577 -17.92 4.19 14.15
CA GLY A 577 -18.72 3.43 15.12
C GLY A 577 -19.68 4.27 16.00
N LYS A 578 -19.72 5.59 15.81
CA LYS A 578 -20.68 6.52 16.42
C LYS A 578 -21.72 7.03 15.42
N GLY A 579 -21.44 6.91 14.12
CA GLY A 579 -22.26 7.43 13.04
C GLY A 579 -21.75 8.73 12.43
N HIS A 580 -20.53 9.18 12.76
CA HIS A 580 -19.94 10.38 12.17
C HIS A 580 -19.38 10.09 10.78
N ALA A 581 -19.77 10.88 9.78
CA ALA A 581 -19.36 10.67 8.39
C ALA A 581 -17.89 11.02 8.16
N TRP A 582 -17.19 10.22 7.35
CA TRP A 582 -15.79 10.46 6.99
C TRP A 582 -15.71 11.55 5.92
N THR A 583 -15.79 12.82 6.33
CA THR A 583 -15.82 13.97 5.42
C THR A 583 -14.45 14.29 4.79
N TYR A 584 -13.39 13.56 5.17
CA TYR A 584 -12.05 13.66 4.57
C TYR A 584 -11.66 12.54 3.59
N ALA A 585 -12.26 11.34 3.64
CA ALA A 585 -11.84 10.20 2.83
C ALA A 585 -12.88 9.07 2.71
N ASP A 586 -12.63 8.15 1.78
CA ASP A 586 -13.18 6.80 1.73
C ASP A 586 -14.72 6.68 1.65
N ALA A 587 -15.38 7.62 0.97
CA ALA A 587 -16.70 7.37 0.41
C ALA A 587 -16.65 6.12 -0.50
N GLU A 588 -17.57 5.19 -0.28
CA GLU A 588 -17.77 4.02 -1.13
C GLU A 588 -18.51 4.46 -2.40
N THR A 589 -18.06 4.04 -3.59
CA THR A 589 -18.57 4.51 -4.88
C THR A 589 -18.20 3.57 -6.04
N THR A 590 -18.54 3.96 -7.27
CA THR A 590 -18.12 3.31 -8.53
C THR A 590 -17.51 4.34 -9.50
N PRO A 591 -16.74 3.92 -10.53
CA PRO A 591 -16.18 4.86 -11.51
C PRO A 591 -17.25 5.68 -12.24
N ARG A 592 -18.41 5.08 -12.54
CA ARG A 592 -19.56 5.81 -13.13
C ARG A 592 -20.16 6.81 -12.14
N ASP A 593 -20.33 6.45 -10.88
CA ASP A 593 -20.85 7.41 -9.89
C ASP A 593 -19.92 8.61 -9.68
N LEU A 594 -18.60 8.40 -9.66
CA LEU A 594 -17.63 9.48 -9.68
C LEU A 594 -17.71 10.33 -10.97
N ALA A 595 -17.94 9.70 -12.13
CA ALA A 595 -18.19 10.46 -13.36
C ALA A 595 -19.50 11.25 -13.32
N ARG A 596 -20.55 10.79 -12.61
CA ARG A 596 -21.81 11.54 -12.39
C ARG A 596 -21.54 12.84 -11.61
N LEU A 597 -20.60 12.83 -10.65
CA LEU A 597 -20.11 14.05 -10.00
C LEU A 597 -19.32 14.95 -10.95
N GLY A 598 -18.40 14.39 -11.76
CA GLY A 598 -17.68 15.15 -12.78
C GLY A 598 -18.60 15.84 -13.79
N ARG A 599 -19.68 15.15 -14.20
CA ARG A 599 -20.77 15.68 -15.03
C ARG A 599 -21.48 16.86 -14.35
N LEU A 600 -21.78 16.76 -13.05
CA LEU A 600 -22.38 17.86 -12.28
C LEU A 600 -21.51 19.12 -12.27
N ILE A 601 -20.17 18.98 -12.24
CA ILE A 601 -19.24 20.11 -12.33
C ILE A 601 -19.24 20.73 -13.73
N LEU A 602 -19.16 19.90 -14.80
CA LEU A 602 -19.26 20.38 -16.19
C LEU A 602 -20.51 21.24 -16.42
N HIS A 603 -21.66 20.77 -15.93
CA HIS A 603 -22.96 21.46 -16.06
C HIS A 603 -23.25 22.45 -14.92
N LYS A 604 -22.22 22.91 -14.20
CA LYS A 604 -22.29 23.97 -13.17
C LYS A 604 -23.42 23.77 -12.16
N GLY A 605 -23.53 22.56 -11.61
CA GLY A 605 -24.50 22.21 -10.57
C GLY A 605 -25.90 21.81 -11.10
N LEU A 606 -26.05 21.61 -12.41
CA LEU A 606 -27.26 21.06 -13.04
C LEU A 606 -27.09 19.57 -13.37
N SER A 607 -28.14 18.77 -13.18
CA SER A 607 -28.27 17.41 -13.73
C SER A 607 -29.70 17.22 -14.21
N ASP A 608 -29.88 16.76 -15.45
CA ASP A 608 -31.18 16.34 -16.01
C ASP A 608 -32.28 17.42 -15.87
N GLY A 609 -31.89 18.69 -16.07
CA GLY A 609 -32.76 19.87 -15.92
C GLY A 609 -32.97 20.34 -14.48
N ARG A 610 -32.61 19.55 -13.48
CA ARG A 610 -32.67 19.90 -12.05
C ARG A 610 -31.38 20.56 -11.59
N ARG A 611 -31.49 21.66 -10.84
CA ARG A 611 -30.36 22.21 -10.08
C ARG A 611 -30.18 21.43 -8.78
N ILE A 612 -28.99 20.86 -8.58
CA ILE A 612 -28.59 20.15 -7.36
C ILE A 612 -27.84 21.10 -6.42
N VAL A 613 -26.99 21.97 -6.98
CA VAL A 613 -26.20 22.99 -6.27
C VAL A 613 -26.05 24.22 -7.17
N SER A 614 -25.79 25.41 -6.63
CA SER A 614 -25.71 26.64 -7.39
C SER A 614 -24.47 26.74 -8.27
N GLN A 615 -24.64 27.38 -9.43
CA GLN A 615 -23.53 27.73 -10.31
C GLN A 615 -22.52 28.62 -9.59
N ALA A 616 -22.99 29.56 -8.78
CA ALA A 616 -22.15 30.43 -7.97
C ALA A 616 -21.29 29.65 -6.98
N TRP A 617 -21.82 28.58 -6.36
CA TRP A 617 -21.01 27.70 -5.52
C TRP A 617 -19.94 26.96 -6.33
N ILE A 618 -20.30 26.31 -7.44
CA ILE A 618 -19.33 25.59 -8.29
C ILE A 618 -18.21 26.54 -8.74
N GLU A 619 -18.57 27.70 -9.28
CA GLU A 619 -17.61 28.71 -9.75
C GLU A 619 -16.74 29.27 -8.62
N THR A 620 -17.24 29.32 -7.37
CA THR A 620 -16.44 29.71 -6.19
C THR A 620 -15.52 28.59 -5.70
N ALA A 621 -16.01 27.35 -5.68
CA ALA A 621 -15.32 26.21 -5.09
C ALA A 621 -14.19 25.66 -5.97
N THR A 622 -14.31 25.77 -7.29
CA THR A 622 -13.32 25.29 -8.27
C THR A 622 -12.39 26.40 -8.80
N GLN A 623 -12.29 27.52 -8.09
CA GLN A 623 -11.29 28.58 -8.33
C GLN A 623 -10.28 28.67 -7.17
N PRO A 624 -9.05 29.19 -7.39
CA PRO A 624 -8.02 29.25 -6.36
C PRO A 624 -8.48 29.99 -5.11
N SER A 625 -8.53 29.31 -3.96
CA SER A 625 -9.17 29.83 -2.74
C SER A 625 -8.28 30.75 -1.91
N GLN A 626 -6.97 30.70 -2.14
CA GLN A 626 -5.94 31.49 -1.45
C GLN A 626 -4.64 31.53 -2.29
N GLN A 627 -3.71 32.41 -1.91
CA GLN A 627 -2.48 32.68 -2.69
C GLN A 627 -1.30 31.74 -2.38
N MET A 628 -1.32 31.03 -1.25
CA MET A 628 -0.19 30.20 -0.78
C MET A 628 -0.04 28.90 -1.58
N ASN A 629 -1.15 28.33 -2.03
CA ASN A 629 -1.21 27.25 -3.01
C ASN A 629 -2.31 27.54 -4.04
N PRO A 630 -1.99 28.17 -5.19
CA PRO A 630 -2.98 28.49 -6.22
C PRO A 630 -3.53 27.26 -6.98
N ARG A 631 -2.99 26.05 -6.74
CA ARG A 631 -3.54 24.78 -7.28
C ARG A 631 -4.66 24.20 -6.42
N TYR A 632 -5.20 24.97 -5.45
CA TYR A 632 -6.24 24.49 -4.53
C TYR A 632 -7.40 25.48 -4.39
N GLY A 633 -8.61 24.97 -4.58
CA GLY A 633 -9.88 25.68 -4.36
C GLY A 633 -10.47 25.41 -2.98
N LEU A 634 -11.80 25.22 -2.90
CA LEU A 634 -12.50 24.83 -1.68
C LEU A 634 -12.74 23.31 -1.69
N LEU A 635 -11.74 22.56 -1.24
CA LEU A 635 -11.63 21.09 -1.36
C LEU A 635 -11.63 20.53 -2.80
N TRP A 636 -11.19 21.34 -3.76
CA TRP A 636 -10.94 20.93 -5.16
C TRP A 636 -9.48 21.21 -5.52
N TRP A 637 -8.87 20.32 -6.31
CA TRP A 637 -7.58 20.59 -6.95
C TRP A 637 -7.78 21.30 -8.29
N ILE A 638 -6.80 22.13 -8.67
CA ILE A 638 -6.85 22.98 -9.85
C ILE A 638 -5.51 22.83 -10.59
N ASP A 639 -5.58 22.30 -11.80
CA ASP A 639 -4.45 22.21 -12.72
C ASP A 639 -4.54 23.35 -13.75
N PRO A 640 -3.73 24.41 -13.64
CA PRO A 640 -3.73 25.52 -14.59
C PRO A 640 -3.05 25.16 -15.93
N GLU A 641 -2.20 24.13 -15.98
CA GLU A 641 -1.52 23.68 -17.20
C GLU A 641 -2.47 22.84 -18.07
N ALA A 642 -3.14 21.84 -17.48
CA ALA A 642 -4.19 21.09 -18.15
C ALA A 642 -5.51 21.87 -18.28
N LYS A 643 -5.68 22.98 -17.55
CA LYS A 643 -6.96 23.67 -17.27
C LYS A 643 -8.03 22.71 -16.72
N ALA A 644 -7.61 21.78 -15.88
CA ALA A 644 -8.47 20.77 -15.28
C ALA A 644 -8.86 21.16 -13.85
N ILE A 645 -10.07 20.80 -13.45
CA ILE A 645 -10.50 20.72 -12.06
C ILE A 645 -10.41 19.25 -11.67
N ALA A 646 -9.87 18.94 -10.49
CA ALA A 646 -9.70 17.55 -10.07
C ALA A 646 -10.25 17.27 -8.66
N MET A 647 -10.97 16.15 -8.55
CA MET A 647 -11.03 15.37 -7.31
C MET A 647 -9.78 14.49 -7.31
N HIS A 648 -8.99 14.49 -6.23
CA HIS A 648 -7.73 13.72 -6.17
C HIS A 648 -7.72 12.77 -4.98
N GLY A 649 -7.38 11.52 -5.23
CA GLY A 649 -7.37 10.42 -4.27
C GLY A 649 -5.99 9.78 -4.15
N HIS A 650 -5.67 9.27 -2.97
CA HIS A 650 -4.50 8.42 -2.80
C HIS A 650 -4.57 7.22 -3.77
N LEU A 651 -3.41 6.74 -4.22
CA LEU A 651 -3.27 5.73 -5.28
C LEU A 651 -3.80 6.22 -6.63
N ASP A 652 -3.85 7.53 -6.85
CA ASP A 652 -4.37 8.19 -8.05
C ASP A 652 -5.86 7.83 -8.33
N THR A 653 -6.70 7.92 -7.30
CA THR A 653 -8.15 7.65 -7.40
C THR A 653 -8.91 8.95 -7.69
N ASP A 654 -8.83 9.35 -8.96
CA ASP A 654 -8.99 10.73 -9.41
C ASP A 654 -10.17 10.92 -10.37
N VAL A 655 -10.71 12.13 -10.37
CA VAL A 655 -11.73 12.61 -11.31
C VAL A 655 -11.26 13.94 -11.88
N HIS A 656 -10.69 13.91 -13.10
CA HIS A 656 -10.27 15.12 -13.81
C HIS A 656 -11.41 15.61 -14.71
N ILE A 657 -11.70 16.91 -14.65
CA ILE A 657 -12.81 17.57 -15.32
C ILE A 657 -12.23 18.70 -16.15
N LEU A 658 -12.45 18.70 -17.47
CA LEU A 658 -11.92 19.70 -18.40
C LEU A 658 -13.09 20.44 -19.08
N PRO A 659 -13.57 21.56 -18.50
CA PRO A 659 -14.79 22.23 -18.99
C PRO A 659 -14.70 22.77 -20.42
N ASP A 660 -13.51 23.19 -20.88
CA ASP A 660 -13.32 23.67 -22.25
C ASP A 660 -13.34 22.55 -23.31
N LEU A 661 -13.28 21.29 -22.89
CA LEU A 661 -13.38 20.10 -23.75
C LEU A 661 -14.68 19.30 -23.54
N ALA A 662 -15.53 19.68 -22.56
CA ALA A 662 -16.69 18.90 -22.11
C ALA A 662 -16.34 17.43 -21.80
N LEU A 663 -15.21 17.24 -21.09
CA LEU A 663 -14.56 15.95 -20.83
C LEU A 663 -14.47 15.68 -19.32
N VAL A 664 -14.76 14.45 -18.91
CA VAL A 664 -14.44 13.89 -17.59
C VAL A 664 -13.58 12.64 -17.80
N VAL A 665 -12.51 12.50 -17.02
CA VAL A 665 -11.71 11.28 -16.92
C VAL A 665 -11.72 10.82 -15.48
N VAL A 666 -12.06 9.55 -15.25
CA VAL A 666 -12.02 8.90 -13.94
C VAL A 666 -11.04 7.73 -13.99
N ARG A 667 -10.15 7.66 -13.00
CA ARG A 667 -9.39 6.45 -12.67
C ARG A 667 -9.64 6.09 -11.21
N MET A 668 -9.68 4.80 -10.91
CA MET A 668 -9.75 4.31 -9.54
C MET A 668 -8.79 3.15 -9.31
N GLN A 669 -8.22 3.06 -8.11
CA GLN A 669 -7.26 2.02 -7.74
C GLN A 669 -7.37 1.65 -6.25
N THR A 670 -7.56 0.36 -5.95
CA THR A 670 -7.77 -0.17 -4.58
C THR A 670 -6.49 -0.35 -3.78
N ARG A 671 -5.33 -0.51 -4.44
CA ARG A 671 -4.05 -0.83 -3.82
C ARG A 671 -2.86 -0.38 -4.67
N PRO A 672 -1.68 -0.10 -4.09
CA PRO A 672 -0.46 0.20 -4.83
C PRO A 672 -0.15 -0.84 -5.92
N PHE A 673 0.46 -0.39 -7.02
CA PHE A 673 0.86 -1.27 -8.12
C PHE A 673 2.38 -1.46 -8.16
N ALA A 674 2.81 -2.70 -8.38
CA ALA A 674 4.19 -3.09 -8.10
C ALA A 674 5.19 -2.42 -9.05
N GLY A 675 6.08 -1.58 -8.49
CA GLY A 675 7.10 -0.85 -9.24
C GLY A 675 6.62 0.44 -9.92
N VAL A 676 5.39 0.89 -9.65
CA VAL A 676 4.84 2.16 -10.15
C VAL A 676 4.64 3.13 -8.97
N PRO A 677 5.40 4.24 -8.89
CA PRO A 677 5.18 5.28 -7.89
C PRO A 677 3.82 5.97 -8.02
N GLU A 678 3.35 6.57 -6.94
CA GLU A 678 2.16 7.44 -6.97
C GLU A 678 2.36 8.66 -7.91
N GLY A 679 1.26 9.17 -8.45
CA GLY A 679 1.22 10.21 -9.48
C GLY A 679 1.83 9.83 -10.82
N THR A 680 2.23 8.57 -11.05
CA THR A 680 2.85 8.16 -12.33
C THR A 680 1.86 8.22 -13.48
N TYR A 681 0.61 7.82 -13.24
CA TYR A 681 -0.47 8.04 -14.20
C TYR A 681 -0.69 9.52 -14.45
N GLU A 682 -0.81 10.36 -13.42
CA GLU A 682 -1.08 11.79 -13.64
C GLU A 682 -0.02 12.43 -14.54
N ARG A 683 1.26 12.12 -14.30
CA ARG A 683 2.39 12.61 -15.11
C ARG A 683 2.40 12.08 -16.56
N GLU A 684 1.83 10.92 -16.83
CA GLU A 684 1.78 10.31 -18.17
C GLU A 684 0.47 10.57 -18.92
N ALA A 685 -0.66 10.67 -18.21
CA ALA A 685 -2.02 10.67 -18.75
C ALA A 685 -2.65 12.07 -18.85
N VAL A 686 -2.45 12.94 -17.86
CA VAL A 686 -3.03 14.30 -17.87
C VAL A 686 -2.63 15.11 -19.12
N PRO A 687 -1.38 15.03 -19.63
CA PRO A 687 -1.03 15.65 -20.91
C PRO A 687 -1.87 15.15 -22.10
N LEU A 688 -2.23 13.86 -22.13
CA LEU A 688 -2.96 13.24 -23.23
C LEU A 688 -4.45 13.60 -23.28
N TYR A 689 -5.05 14.07 -22.17
CA TYR A 689 -6.48 14.39 -22.13
C TYR A 689 -6.90 15.44 -23.17
N ARG A 690 -5.97 16.34 -23.55
CA ARG A 690 -6.19 17.33 -24.61
C ARG A 690 -6.01 16.76 -26.01
N GLU A 691 -5.20 15.71 -26.16
CA GLU A 691 -5.02 14.99 -27.43
C GLU A 691 -6.27 14.19 -27.81
N PHE A 692 -7.09 13.73 -26.85
CA PHE A 692 -8.34 13.01 -27.11
C PHE A 692 -9.29 13.77 -28.06
N VAL A 693 -9.29 15.10 -27.99
CA VAL A 693 -10.18 15.99 -28.77
C VAL A 693 -9.39 16.73 -29.87
N ALA A 694 -8.08 16.48 -30.00
CA ALA A 694 -7.27 17.01 -31.09
C ALA A 694 -7.57 16.24 -32.38
N ARG A 695 -7.70 16.96 -33.51
CA ARG A 695 -7.76 16.34 -34.83
C ARG A 695 -6.38 15.81 -35.20
N GLU A 696 -6.33 14.62 -35.79
CA GLU A 696 -5.10 14.10 -36.40
C GLU A 696 -4.59 15.08 -37.46
N ALA A 697 -3.30 15.42 -37.40
CA ALA A 697 -2.62 16.07 -38.51
C ALA A 697 -2.32 14.99 -39.57
N HIS A 698 -2.93 15.14 -40.74
CA HIS A 698 -2.77 14.26 -41.90
C HIS A 698 -1.39 14.40 -42.56
#